data_AF-A0A388KRY1-F1
#
_entry.id   AF-A0A388KRY1-F1
#
_cell.length_a   1.000
_cell.length_b   1.000
_cell.length_c   1.000
_cell.angle_alpha   90.00
_cell.angle_beta   90.00
_cell.angle_gamma   90.00
#
_symmetry.space_group_name_H-M   'P 1'
#
loop_
_entity.id
_entity.type
_entity.pdbx_description
1 polymer ?
#
loop_
_entity_poly.entity_id
_entity_poly.type
_entity_poly.pdbx_seq_one_letter_code
_entity_poly.pdbx_strand_id
1 'polypeptide(L)'
;MGTRWRPERSSEGRAWASFRPRPGMPASSSSSSSSSSSSSSSSSSSSSSSSSSASDKLRKEGNRELERASNTTSRAHCLRKQRLEKAWSLYSQALGVSHRDVDKASCHKNLGAANWRLAYLVLDIAKLKGDSVASKSWPSSSSTSERSASNGDGELEGAEDGGHVEGDGAFYGLVECLSEEEAEQFFERAQESLSNYVQGLIYCNRNRQNVRIGPAGGSTSAWLEYVEKKVDTITMRILLALKITLDPDGRVGKLRAVCRALAQAIDVRRCLKAVERANLSLAKALFIGALEAFSSSTGGKSAEASREHKEKKAKEREGRVKEEEEEEEEPEEEDPCFETSNRRGRKAAAGGKCDKQAAERKEKKARRQQQLYQRCVSLLGDTYQPITIVESVVRIRGEADSAGSELLSELRDQIHHLQFACQSIQARSAGDQILRRVLGSCCSSGADGKDKSLRIEDVCSAMDLYKQSWVLAPEADVEIEAVTLGRMASVYSVILKMPDHAHKYHLQVVQLALPVMKERIMKSSWYTRSNQAVSEYQEKQRAREVEEEAAKLKINREMIEMELKELKAEESEGAEAFLKFLYSKYPPKNPEHKMPEVGSPSVTKRALMAARLHYHPDKNMSHGVKWRFICDEILKILNAKYEICKDLTS
;
A
#
# COMPACT_ATOMS: atom_id res chain seq x y z
N MET A 1 47.84 0.12 -17.02
CA MET A 1 47.78 -1.13 -16.22
C MET A 1 46.33 -1.59 -16.22
N GLY A 2 46.03 -2.85 -16.58
CA GLY A 2 44.66 -3.32 -16.73
C GLY A 2 44.32 -4.47 -15.78
N THR A 3 43.39 -4.25 -14.85
CA THR A 3 42.87 -5.28 -13.93
C THR A 3 41.64 -5.96 -14.55
N ARG A 4 41.82 -7.23 -14.93
CA ARG A 4 40.81 -8.05 -15.62
C ARG A 4 39.75 -8.54 -14.64
N TRP A 5 38.60 -7.87 -14.58
CA TRP A 5 37.44 -8.35 -13.83
C TRP A 5 36.96 -9.72 -14.34
N ARG A 6 36.59 -10.62 -13.42
CA ARG A 6 35.89 -11.88 -13.74
C ARG A 6 34.39 -11.69 -13.51
N PRO A 7 33.51 -12.29 -14.34
CA PRO A 7 32.12 -12.46 -13.96
C PRO A 7 32.01 -13.53 -12.86
N GLU A 8 31.17 -13.28 -11.86
CA GLU A 8 30.81 -14.30 -10.87
C GLU A 8 29.84 -15.33 -11.44
N ARG A 9 29.78 -16.51 -10.81
CA ARG A 9 28.89 -17.59 -11.21
C ARG A 9 27.50 -17.41 -10.61
N SER A 10 26.49 -17.83 -11.36
CA SER A 10 25.17 -18.13 -10.82
C SER A 10 25.22 -19.30 -9.84
N SER A 11 24.63 -19.12 -8.66
CA SER A 11 24.11 -20.17 -7.78
C SER A 11 22.81 -19.62 -7.17
N GLU A 12 21.63 -20.09 -7.57
CA GLU A 12 21.04 -21.39 -7.15
C GLU A 12 20.82 -21.50 -5.64
N GLY A 13 19.55 -21.73 -5.28
CA GLY A 13 19.06 -22.39 -4.05
C GLY A 13 19.72 -22.07 -2.70
N ARG A 14 19.05 -21.28 -1.86
CA ARG A 14 19.25 -21.31 -0.41
C ARG A 14 17.93 -21.56 0.32
N ALA A 15 17.65 -22.83 0.60
CA ALA A 15 16.64 -23.20 1.58
C ALA A 15 17.13 -22.77 2.98
N TRP A 16 16.27 -22.13 3.77
CA TRP A 16 16.58 -21.73 5.13
C TRP A 16 16.38 -22.92 6.09
N ALA A 17 17.49 -23.47 6.58
CA ALA A 17 17.48 -24.58 7.54
C ALA A 17 17.11 -24.10 8.96
N SER A 18 16.41 -24.94 9.71
CA SER A 18 15.82 -24.59 11.01
C SER A 18 16.83 -24.57 12.16
N PHE A 19 16.73 -23.53 13.00
CA PHE A 19 17.54 -23.38 14.21
C PHE A 19 17.00 -24.31 15.33
N ARG A 20 17.79 -25.30 15.78
CA ARG A 20 17.48 -26.11 16.96
C ARG A 20 18.20 -25.56 18.21
N PRO A 21 17.52 -25.36 19.34
CA PRO A 21 18.17 -25.00 20.61
C PRO A 21 18.88 -26.20 21.25
N ARG A 22 19.95 -25.93 22.01
CA ARG A 22 20.61 -26.91 22.90
C ARG A 22 19.98 -26.89 24.31
N PRO A 23 19.88 -28.04 25.03
CA PRO A 23 19.27 -28.12 26.35
C PRO A 23 20.28 -28.17 27.53
N GLY A 24 19.80 -27.85 28.74
CA GLY A 24 20.48 -28.05 30.03
C GLY A 24 21.43 -26.91 30.46
N MET A 25 21.70 -26.63 31.74
CA MET A 25 21.21 -27.10 33.07
C MET A 25 21.55 -25.97 34.11
N PRO A 26 21.35 -26.13 35.44
CA PRO A 26 20.31 -26.82 36.21
C PRO A 26 19.46 -25.81 37.05
N ALA A 27 18.53 -26.31 37.87
CA ALA A 27 17.83 -25.50 38.88
C ALA A 27 18.66 -25.36 40.17
N SER A 28 18.55 -24.20 40.84
CA SER A 28 19.02 -24.00 42.21
C SER A 28 17.83 -23.98 43.19
N SER A 29 17.88 -24.84 44.20
CA SER A 29 16.90 -24.89 45.28
C SER A 29 17.27 -23.93 46.42
N SER A 30 16.28 -23.22 46.97
CA SER A 30 16.41 -22.46 48.22
C SER A 30 15.21 -22.73 49.13
N SER A 31 15.46 -23.53 50.17
CA SER A 31 14.45 -23.98 51.13
C SER A 31 14.53 -23.18 52.44
N SER A 32 13.55 -22.32 52.70
CA SER A 32 13.29 -21.72 54.02
C SER A 32 11.97 -20.94 54.02
N SER A 33 11.21 -20.84 55.12
CA SER A 33 11.10 -21.69 56.32
C SER A 33 9.81 -21.27 57.04
N SER A 34 9.04 -22.22 57.58
CA SER A 34 7.77 -21.92 58.26
C SER A 34 7.97 -21.29 59.65
N SER A 35 7.38 -20.12 59.89
CA SER A 35 7.21 -19.55 61.23
C SER A 35 5.81 -18.94 61.39
N SER A 36 4.91 -19.72 62.00
CA SER A 36 3.56 -19.28 62.36
C SER A 36 3.56 -18.54 63.70
N SER A 37 3.08 -17.30 63.73
CA SER A 37 2.84 -16.55 64.97
C SER A 37 1.44 -15.91 64.96
N SER A 38 0.50 -16.56 65.63
CA SER A 38 -0.86 -16.05 65.84
C SER A 38 -0.91 -15.00 66.94
N SER A 39 -1.40 -13.80 66.65
CA SER A 39 -1.70 -12.76 67.64
C SER A 39 -3.13 -12.23 67.49
N SER A 40 -3.99 -12.61 68.42
CA SER A 40 -5.38 -12.15 68.49
C SER A 40 -5.47 -10.76 69.12
N SER A 41 -6.03 -9.79 68.42
CA SER A 41 -6.26 -8.43 68.93
C SER A 41 -7.74 -8.02 68.81
N SER A 42 -8.39 -7.94 69.96
CA SER A 42 -9.73 -7.43 70.25
C SER A 42 -10.24 -6.29 69.35
N SER A 43 -11.47 -6.43 68.85
CA SER A 43 -12.20 -5.39 68.12
C SER A 43 -12.75 -4.29 69.04
N SER A 44 -12.08 -3.12 69.08
CA SER A 44 -12.62 -1.91 69.69
C SER A 44 -13.28 -1.01 68.64
N SER A 45 -14.62 -0.96 68.60
CA SER A 45 -15.38 -0.22 67.60
C SER A 45 -15.44 1.29 67.90
N SER A 46 -14.35 2.01 67.62
CA SER A 46 -14.33 3.47 67.69
C SER A 46 -15.01 4.09 66.45
N SER A 47 -16.07 4.85 66.69
CA SER A 47 -16.86 5.57 65.67
C SER A 47 -16.11 6.81 65.13
N SER A 48 -14.99 6.56 64.46
CA SER A 48 -14.20 7.59 63.77
C SER A 48 -15.06 8.37 62.77
N SER A 49 -15.27 9.65 63.04
CA SER A 49 -15.95 10.58 62.13
C SER A 49 -15.11 10.73 60.87
N SER A 50 -15.57 10.14 59.77
CA SER A 50 -14.80 9.99 58.53
C SER A 50 -14.66 11.33 57.80
N SER A 51 -13.62 12.08 58.16
CA SER A 51 -13.21 13.32 57.52
C SER A 51 -12.91 13.07 56.03
N SER A 52 -13.90 13.36 55.18
CA SER A 52 -13.82 13.14 53.73
C SER A 52 -12.53 13.73 53.15
N SER A 53 -11.80 12.95 52.35
CA SER A 53 -10.49 13.35 51.84
C SER A 53 -10.56 14.59 50.95
N ALA A 54 -9.42 15.24 50.72
CA ALA A 54 -9.33 16.34 49.77
C ALA A 54 -9.79 15.89 48.36
N SER A 55 -9.42 14.67 47.95
CA SER A 55 -9.87 14.06 46.69
C SER A 55 -11.38 13.83 46.68
N ASP A 56 -12.00 13.33 47.76
CA ASP A 56 -13.47 13.17 47.85
C ASP A 56 -14.20 14.51 47.69
N LYS A 57 -13.72 15.57 48.33
CA LYS A 57 -14.34 16.91 48.25
C LYS A 57 -14.29 17.45 46.83
N LEU A 58 -13.13 17.36 46.17
CA LEU A 58 -12.94 17.80 44.78
C LEU A 58 -13.73 16.92 43.78
N ARG A 59 -13.75 15.59 43.96
CA ARG A 59 -14.59 14.69 43.15
C ARG A 59 -16.08 14.99 43.33
N LYS A 60 -16.55 15.33 44.53
CA LYS A 60 -17.95 15.70 44.78
C LYS A 60 -18.34 17.03 44.12
N GLU A 61 -17.48 18.05 44.14
CA GLU A 61 -17.78 19.30 43.41
C GLU A 61 -17.67 19.12 41.89
N GLY A 62 -16.70 18.34 41.40
CA GLY A 62 -16.63 17.98 39.99
C GLY A 62 -17.89 17.25 39.51
N ASN A 63 -18.44 16.34 40.33
CA ASN A 63 -19.72 15.67 40.04
C ASN A 63 -20.89 16.65 39.94
N ARG A 64 -20.95 17.66 40.83
CA ARG A 64 -21.98 18.71 40.78
C ARG A 64 -21.87 19.53 39.49
N GLU A 65 -20.67 19.86 39.02
CA GLU A 65 -20.50 20.55 37.73
C GLU A 65 -20.83 19.66 36.52
N LEU A 66 -20.48 18.38 36.58
CA LEU A 66 -20.83 17.37 35.58
C LEU A 66 -22.36 17.20 35.46
N GLU A 67 -23.06 17.21 36.59
CA GLU A 67 -24.52 17.17 36.68
C GLU A 67 -25.17 18.49 36.24
N ARG A 68 -24.65 19.65 36.68
CA ARG A 68 -25.05 20.97 36.18
C ARG A 68 -24.88 21.06 34.66
N ALA A 69 -23.92 20.38 34.05
CA ALA A 69 -23.74 20.30 32.59
C ALA A 69 -24.71 19.32 31.89
N SER A 70 -25.19 18.29 32.59
CA SER A 70 -26.31 17.45 32.13
C SER A 70 -27.62 18.25 32.11
N ASN A 71 -27.87 19.02 33.17
CA ASN A 71 -29.14 19.70 33.40
C ASN A 71 -29.19 21.11 32.78
N THR A 72 -28.18 21.48 31.97
CA THR A 72 -28.20 22.70 31.14
C THR A 72 -29.04 22.45 29.89
N THR A 73 -30.10 23.24 29.68
CA THR A 73 -30.94 23.19 28.47
C THR A 73 -30.09 23.22 27.19
N SER A 74 -30.44 22.36 26.23
CA SER A 74 -29.64 22.07 25.02
C SER A 74 -29.03 23.30 24.35
N ARG A 75 -29.81 24.38 24.18
CA ARG A 75 -29.43 25.63 23.50
C ARG A 75 -28.24 26.40 24.12
N ALA A 76 -27.75 26.06 25.32
CA ALA A 76 -26.69 26.80 26.02
C ALA A 76 -25.31 26.10 25.97
N HIS A 77 -24.83 25.73 24.77
CA HIS A 77 -23.59 24.96 24.55
C HIS A 77 -22.35 25.58 25.22
N CYS A 78 -22.17 26.91 25.19
CA CYS A 78 -21.01 27.56 25.81
C CYS A 78 -20.96 27.36 27.34
N LEU A 79 -22.11 27.48 28.02
CA LEU A 79 -22.23 27.23 29.45
C LEU A 79 -22.05 25.74 29.79
N ARG A 80 -22.53 24.85 28.90
CA ARG A 80 -22.32 23.39 29.00
C ARG A 80 -20.84 23.03 28.86
N LYS A 81 -20.09 23.67 27.95
CA LYS A 81 -18.63 23.52 27.78
C LYS A 81 -17.89 23.97 29.04
N GLN A 82 -18.15 25.19 29.50
CA GLN A 82 -17.51 25.77 30.69
C GLN A 82 -17.71 24.91 31.95
N ARG A 83 -18.91 24.35 32.15
CA ARG A 83 -19.21 23.44 33.28
C ARG A 83 -18.45 22.11 33.17
N LEU A 84 -18.34 21.52 31.96
CA LEU A 84 -17.57 20.31 31.73
C LEU A 84 -16.06 20.52 31.91
N GLU A 85 -15.51 21.65 31.44
CA GLU A 85 -14.10 22.02 31.63
C GLU A 85 -13.77 22.27 33.12
N LYS A 86 -14.70 22.89 33.86
CA LYS A 86 -14.60 23.04 35.32
C LYS A 86 -14.65 21.70 36.04
N ALA A 87 -15.55 20.79 35.63
CA ALA A 87 -15.61 19.42 36.19
C ALA A 87 -14.30 18.66 35.94
N TRP A 88 -13.78 18.70 34.70
CA TRP A 88 -12.49 18.12 34.33
C TRP A 88 -11.35 18.66 35.20
N SER A 89 -11.24 19.98 35.37
CA SER A 89 -10.22 20.61 36.20
C SER A 89 -10.30 20.17 37.66
N LEU A 90 -11.51 20.08 38.23
CA LEU A 90 -11.73 19.58 39.59
C LEU A 90 -11.32 18.10 39.74
N TYR A 91 -11.53 17.27 38.72
CA TYR A 91 -11.08 15.87 38.73
C TYR A 91 -9.56 15.73 38.56
N SER A 92 -8.91 16.56 37.73
CA SER A 92 -7.44 16.63 37.61
C SER A 92 -6.79 17.07 38.93
N GLN A 93 -7.36 18.07 39.62
CA GLN A 93 -6.93 18.47 40.96
C GLN A 93 -7.15 17.34 41.98
N ALA A 94 -8.31 16.67 41.93
CA ALA A 94 -8.60 15.53 42.80
C ALA A 94 -7.63 14.35 42.60
N LEU A 95 -7.13 14.16 41.37
CA LEU A 95 -6.10 13.15 41.04
C LEU A 95 -4.76 13.55 41.66
N GLY A 96 -4.35 14.81 41.51
CA GLY A 96 -3.10 15.33 42.08
C GLY A 96 -2.99 15.19 43.61
N VAL A 97 -4.11 15.27 44.32
CA VAL A 97 -4.18 15.05 45.79
C VAL A 97 -4.62 13.63 46.20
N SER A 98 -4.63 12.66 45.27
CA SER A 98 -5.05 11.28 45.54
C SER A 98 -3.86 10.34 45.81
N HIS A 99 -3.68 9.97 47.07
CA HIS A 99 -2.59 9.08 47.49
C HIS A 99 -2.95 7.59 47.36
N ARG A 100 -4.24 7.22 47.47
CA ARG A 100 -4.73 5.84 47.35
C ARG A 100 -5.15 5.56 45.91
N ASP A 101 -4.87 4.37 45.41
CA ASP A 101 -5.22 4.03 44.01
C ASP A 101 -6.73 3.91 43.77
N VAL A 102 -7.51 3.65 44.82
CA VAL A 102 -8.98 3.70 44.79
C VAL A 102 -9.48 5.12 44.48
N ASP A 103 -8.84 6.14 45.07
CA ASP A 103 -9.12 7.54 44.76
C ASP A 103 -8.68 7.88 43.34
N LYS A 104 -7.46 7.48 42.93
CA LYS A 104 -6.95 7.67 41.55
C LYS A 104 -7.88 7.04 40.51
N ALA A 105 -8.36 5.82 40.74
CA ALA A 105 -9.29 5.13 39.86
C ALA A 105 -10.63 5.88 39.74
N SER A 106 -11.15 6.42 40.85
CA SER A 106 -12.36 7.26 40.83
C SER A 106 -12.11 8.59 40.10
N CYS A 107 -10.94 9.21 40.25
CA CYS A 107 -10.56 10.42 39.52
C CYS A 107 -10.46 10.16 38.01
N HIS A 108 -9.76 9.10 37.61
CA HIS A 108 -9.61 8.69 36.22
C HIS A 108 -10.95 8.32 35.56
N LYS A 109 -11.83 7.57 36.23
CA LYS A 109 -13.21 7.34 35.74
C LYS A 109 -13.96 8.66 35.49
N ASN A 110 -13.83 9.62 36.40
CA ASN A 110 -14.51 10.90 36.32
C ASN A 110 -13.93 11.81 35.21
N LEU A 111 -12.61 11.83 35.03
CA LEU A 111 -11.93 12.45 33.90
C LEU A 111 -12.41 11.89 32.56
N GLY A 112 -12.52 10.55 32.45
CA GLY A 112 -13.11 9.88 31.30
C GLY A 112 -14.54 10.34 31.01
N ALA A 113 -15.38 10.41 32.04
CA ALA A 113 -16.77 10.87 31.90
C ALA A 113 -16.88 12.35 31.48
N ALA A 114 -16.00 13.22 31.96
CA ALA A 114 -15.97 14.64 31.56
C ALA A 114 -15.50 14.80 30.11
N ASN A 115 -14.39 14.17 29.74
CA ASN A 115 -13.83 14.25 28.38
C ASN A 115 -14.73 13.63 27.33
N TRP A 116 -15.43 12.54 27.64
CA TRP A 116 -16.42 11.96 26.73
C TRP A 116 -17.60 12.89 26.45
N ARG A 117 -18.04 13.66 27.46
CA ARG A 117 -19.09 14.68 27.28
C ARG A 117 -18.59 15.92 26.54
N LEU A 118 -17.32 16.30 26.71
CA LEU A 118 -16.68 17.35 25.90
C LEU A 118 -16.62 16.96 24.42
N ALA A 119 -16.21 15.72 24.12
CA ALA A 119 -16.20 15.20 22.75
C ALA A 119 -17.61 15.23 22.12
N TYR A 120 -18.64 14.73 22.83
CA TYR A 120 -20.03 14.84 22.35
C TYR A 120 -20.49 16.28 22.13
N LEU A 121 -20.09 17.22 23.00
CA LEU A 121 -20.48 18.62 22.86
C LEU A 121 -19.87 19.29 21.61
N VAL A 122 -18.71 18.84 21.13
CA VAL A 122 -18.16 19.28 19.84
C VAL A 122 -19.05 18.83 18.68
N LEU A 123 -19.55 17.58 18.70
CA LEU A 123 -20.51 17.09 17.70
C LEU A 123 -21.85 17.84 17.76
N ASP A 124 -22.37 18.10 18.97
CA ASP A 124 -23.59 18.88 19.18
C ASP A 124 -23.46 20.30 18.59
N ILE A 125 -22.28 20.93 18.71
CA ILE A 125 -21.99 22.27 18.15
C ILE A 125 -21.85 22.21 16.63
N ALA A 126 -21.16 21.19 16.10
CA ALA A 126 -21.00 21.00 14.66
C ALA A 126 -22.35 20.78 13.95
N LYS A 127 -23.28 20.05 14.58
CA LYS A 127 -24.65 19.88 14.07
C LYS A 127 -25.34 21.22 13.79
N LEU A 128 -25.37 22.11 14.79
CA LEU A 128 -26.03 23.41 14.67
C LEU A 128 -25.38 24.32 13.61
N LYS A 129 -24.08 24.14 13.32
CA LYS A 129 -23.42 24.82 12.20
C LYS A 129 -23.93 24.30 10.86
N GLY A 130 -24.01 22.97 10.69
CA GLY A 130 -24.55 22.33 9.47
C GLY A 130 -25.99 22.74 9.19
N ASP A 131 -26.86 22.64 10.19
CA ASP A 131 -28.27 23.03 10.09
C ASP A 131 -28.42 24.52 9.70
N SER A 132 -27.51 25.40 10.15
CA SER A 132 -27.48 26.83 9.82
C SER A 132 -26.94 27.16 8.41
N VAL A 133 -26.29 26.21 7.75
CA VAL A 133 -25.83 26.35 6.35
C VAL A 133 -26.90 25.82 5.39
N ALA A 134 -27.43 24.62 5.63
CA ALA A 134 -28.47 24.02 4.79
C ALA A 134 -29.73 24.91 4.68
N SER A 135 -30.08 25.63 5.76
CA SER A 135 -31.20 26.57 5.80
C SER A 135 -30.99 27.90 5.05
N LYS A 136 -29.82 28.13 4.44
CA LYS A 136 -29.50 29.36 3.69
C LYS A 136 -29.40 29.19 2.17
N SER A 137 -29.49 27.96 1.66
CA SER A 137 -29.21 27.65 0.25
C SER A 137 -30.31 26.83 -0.41
N TRP A 138 -31.52 27.38 -0.51
CA TRP A 138 -32.58 26.92 -1.44
C TRP A 138 -33.35 28.15 -1.97
N PRO A 139 -33.26 28.49 -3.27
CA PRO A 139 -34.09 29.51 -3.87
C PRO A 139 -35.49 28.95 -4.13
N SER A 140 -36.52 29.51 -3.49
CA SER A 140 -37.90 29.02 -3.58
C SER A 140 -38.56 29.39 -4.92
N SER A 141 -38.70 28.43 -5.82
CA SER A 141 -39.52 28.55 -7.03
C SER A 141 -40.95 28.05 -6.81
N SER A 142 -41.94 28.89 -7.14
CA SER A 142 -43.34 28.53 -7.41
C SER A 142 -43.47 27.45 -8.49
N SER A 143 -44.48 26.57 -8.55
CA SER A 143 -45.64 26.29 -7.67
C SER A 143 -46.18 24.86 -8.03
N THR A 144 -47.41 24.36 -7.88
CA THR A 144 -48.79 24.90 -7.70
C THR A 144 -49.75 23.76 -7.28
N SER A 145 -51.05 24.04 -7.15
CA SER A 145 -52.20 23.12 -7.06
C SER A 145 -52.72 22.78 -5.65
N GLU A 146 -54.04 22.60 -5.57
CA GLU A 146 -54.86 22.51 -4.36
C GLU A 146 -55.39 21.09 -4.14
N ARG A 147 -55.76 20.73 -2.89
CA ARG A 147 -57.12 20.23 -2.61
C ARG A 147 -57.48 20.15 -1.12
N SER A 148 -58.61 20.79 -0.81
CA SER A 148 -59.71 20.41 0.10
C SER A 148 -59.43 19.56 1.36
N ALA A 149 -59.86 20.10 2.51
CA ALA A 149 -59.88 19.43 3.81
C ALA A 149 -61.12 18.54 4.05
N SER A 150 -61.03 17.69 5.07
CA SER A 150 -62.18 17.10 5.79
C SER A 150 -61.80 16.92 7.27
N ASN A 151 -62.72 17.24 8.19
CA ASN A 151 -62.46 17.20 9.64
C ASN A 151 -62.37 15.76 10.18
N GLY A 152 -61.80 15.63 11.38
CA GLY A 152 -61.75 14.38 12.13
C GLY A 152 -61.14 14.58 13.51
N ASP A 153 -61.96 15.00 14.48
CA ASP A 153 -61.56 15.05 15.89
C ASP A 153 -61.34 13.62 16.43
N GLY A 154 -60.29 13.43 17.24
CA GLY A 154 -59.90 12.14 17.80
C GLY A 154 -59.06 12.32 19.06
N GLU A 155 -59.38 11.55 20.10
CA GLU A 155 -58.97 11.82 21.49
C GLU A 155 -57.51 11.46 21.82
N LEU A 156 -57.02 12.07 22.90
CA LEU A 156 -55.79 11.67 23.58
C LEU A 156 -56.02 10.35 24.34
N GLU A 157 -55.16 9.35 24.15
CA GLU A 157 -54.68 8.55 25.29
C GLU A 157 -53.26 8.01 25.07
N GLY A 158 -52.63 7.54 26.16
CA GLY A 158 -51.18 7.57 26.32
C GLY A 158 -50.35 6.52 25.57
N ALA A 159 -49.11 6.90 25.24
CA ALA A 159 -48.01 6.00 24.93
C ALA A 159 -46.76 6.47 25.70
N GLU A 160 -46.04 5.55 26.36
CA GLU A 160 -44.88 5.87 27.20
C GLU A 160 -43.62 6.16 26.36
N ASP A 161 -42.74 7.03 26.85
CA ASP A 161 -41.53 7.51 26.15
C ASP A 161 -40.41 6.44 26.09
N GLY A 162 -40.64 5.43 25.25
CA GLY A 162 -39.70 4.35 24.93
C GLY A 162 -38.68 4.71 23.86
N GLY A 163 -38.00 5.87 23.98
CA GLY A 163 -37.09 6.44 22.97
C GLY A 163 -35.91 5.57 22.54
N HIS A 164 -36.15 4.58 21.66
CA HIS A 164 -35.12 3.73 21.06
C HIS A 164 -34.47 4.46 19.88
N VAL A 165 -33.27 5.00 20.10
CA VAL A 165 -32.59 5.86 19.12
C VAL A 165 -32.09 5.04 17.92
N GLU A 166 -32.50 5.41 16.71
CA GLU A 166 -31.91 4.98 15.44
C GLU A 166 -30.48 5.55 15.30
N GLY A 167 -29.55 4.96 16.06
CA GLY A 167 -28.44 5.71 16.64
C GLY A 167 -27.26 6.03 15.73
N ASP A 168 -27.10 5.35 14.60
CA ASP A 168 -25.84 5.36 13.85
C ASP A 168 -25.88 6.23 12.59
N GLY A 169 -26.95 6.18 11.77
CA GLY A 169 -27.05 6.99 10.55
C GLY A 169 -26.90 8.49 10.82
N ALA A 170 -27.55 8.97 11.89
CA ALA A 170 -27.47 10.37 12.33
C ALA A 170 -26.13 10.76 12.99
N PHE A 171 -25.19 9.84 13.17
CA PHE A 171 -23.83 10.15 13.67
C PHE A 171 -22.87 10.51 12.53
N TYR A 172 -23.03 9.93 11.34
CA TYR A 172 -22.06 10.03 10.25
C TYR A 172 -21.99 11.43 9.64
N GLY A 173 -23.14 12.00 9.24
CA GLY A 173 -23.21 13.39 8.75
C GLY A 173 -22.72 14.44 9.75
N LEU A 174 -22.69 14.12 11.06
CA LEU A 174 -22.14 15.04 12.08
C LEU A 174 -20.62 15.03 12.14
N VAL A 175 -19.98 13.92 11.79
CA VAL A 175 -18.51 13.81 11.70
C VAL A 175 -18.01 14.42 10.38
N GLU A 176 -18.81 14.33 9.32
CA GLU A 176 -18.56 14.98 8.02
C GLU A 176 -18.62 16.51 8.11
N CYS A 177 -19.55 17.06 8.91
CA CYS A 177 -19.67 18.51 9.18
C CYS A 177 -18.57 19.12 10.07
N LEU A 178 -17.60 18.34 10.57
CA LEU A 178 -16.51 18.87 11.40
C LEU A 178 -15.44 19.60 10.57
N SER A 179 -15.04 20.79 11.02
CA SER A 179 -13.77 21.39 10.59
C SER A 179 -12.57 20.56 11.08
N GLU A 180 -11.39 20.72 10.48
CA GLU A 180 -10.19 19.94 10.87
C GLU A 180 -9.81 20.14 12.34
N GLU A 181 -9.93 21.38 12.86
CA GLU A 181 -9.70 21.70 14.27
C GLU A 181 -10.74 21.09 15.22
N GLU A 182 -12.00 21.00 14.81
CA GLU A 182 -13.07 20.37 15.60
C GLU A 182 -12.95 18.84 15.58
N ALA A 183 -12.51 18.26 14.46
CA ALA A 183 -12.18 16.85 14.37
C ALA A 183 -10.97 16.49 15.26
N GLU A 184 -9.88 17.27 15.23
CA GLU A 184 -8.74 17.03 16.13
C GLU A 184 -9.14 17.19 17.61
N GLN A 185 -9.91 18.22 17.98
CA GLN A 185 -10.44 18.38 19.36
C GLN A 185 -11.36 17.21 19.77
N PHE A 186 -12.22 16.73 18.88
CA PHE A 186 -13.07 15.57 19.14
C PHE A 186 -12.23 14.30 19.40
N PHE A 187 -11.27 14.00 18.52
CA PHE A 187 -10.43 12.82 18.65
C PHE A 187 -9.49 12.91 19.85
N GLU A 188 -8.92 14.07 20.16
CA GLU A 188 -8.10 14.28 21.35
C GLU A 188 -8.89 14.02 22.63
N ARG A 189 -10.09 14.60 22.78
CA ARG A 189 -10.93 14.38 23.98
C ARG A 189 -11.46 12.95 24.05
N ALA A 190 -11.74 12.29 22.92
CA ALA A 190 -12.07 10.87 22.90
C ALA A 190 -10.87 9.99 23.32
N GLN A 191 -9.66 10.32 22.86
CA GLN A 191 -8.42 9.61 23.22
C GLN A 191 -8.07 9.80 24.70
N GLU A 192 -8.12 11.04 25.22
CA GLU A 192 -7.93 11.32 26.65
C GLU A 192 -8.98 10.59 27.50
N SER A 193 -10.23 10.52 27.04
CA SER A 193 -11.31 9.80 27.72
C SER A 193 -10.98 8.32 27.86
N LEU A 194 -10.64 7.65 26.74
CA LEU A 194 -10.29 6.23 26.70
C LEU A 194 -9.07 5.93 27.57
N SER A 195 -8.00 6.73 27.44
CA SER A 195 -6.78 6.62 28.25
C SER A 195 -7.07 6.72 29.76
N ASN A 196 -7.93 7.67 30.16
CA ASN A 196 -8.36 7.79 31.55
C ASN A 196 -9.15 6.57 32.04
N TYR A 197 -10.09 6.02 31.25
CA TYR A 197 -10.78 4.78 31.64
C TYR A 197 -9.81 3.60 31.80
N VAL A 198 -8.80 3.47 30.92
CA VAL A 198 -7.76 2.43 31.02
C VAL A 198 -6.89 2.60 32.28
N GLN A 199 -6.43 3.81 32.59
CA GLN A 199 -5.69 4.06 33.83
C GLN A 199 -6.54 3.77 35.08
N GLY A 200 -7.83 4.10 35.05
CA GLY A 200 -8.77 3.72 36.10
C GLY A 200 -8.88 2.22 36.32
N LEU A 201 -8.93 1.43 35.23
CA LEU A 201 -8.92 -0.04 35.28
C LEU A 201 -7.61 -0.60 35.85
N ILE A 202 -6.45 -0.05 35.47
CA ILE A 202 -5.13 -0.45 35.99
C ILE A 202 -5.07 -0.26 37.52
N TYR A 203 -5.48 0.91 38.01
CA TYR A 203 -5.49 1.20 39.45
C TYR A 203 -6.50 0.33 40.23
N CYS A 204 -7.66 -0.02 39.66
CA CYS A 204 -8.58 -0.97 40.27
C CYS A 204 -7.96 -2.37 40.38
N ASN A 205 -7.38 -2.87 39.29
CA ASN A 205 -6.82 -4.23 39.21
C ASN A 205 -5.65 -4.42 40.19
N ARG A 206 -4.74 -3.43 40.26
CA ARG A 206 -3.53 -3.48 41.09
C ARG A 206 -3.78 -3.84 42.56
N ASN A 207 -4.90 -3.39 43.14
CA ASN A 207 -5.19 -3.56 44.56
C ASN A 207 -6.21 -4.67 44.88
N ARG A 208 -6.73 -5.41 43.88
CA ARG A 208 -7.69 -6.52 44.04
C ARG A 208 -8.96 -6.20 44.87
N GLN A 209 -9.30 -4.92 45.06
CA GLN A 209 -10.45 -4.53 45.89
C GLN A 209 -11.75 -4.47 45.09
N ASN A 210 -12.84 -4.99 45.66
CA ASN A 210 -14.20 -4.80 45.18
C ASN A 210 -14.69 -3.36 45.45
N VAL A 211 -14.11 -2.39 44.72
CA VAL A 211 -14.55 -1.00 44.79
C VAL A 211 -15.94 -0.88 44.14
N ARG A 212 -16.94 -0.43 44.91
CA ARG A 212 -18.30 -0.14 44.40
C ARG A 212 -18.29 1.13 43.54
N ILE A 213 -18.02 0.99 42.24
CA ILE A 213 -17.79 2.12 41.31
C ILE A 213 -19.06 2.44 40.48
N GLY A 214 -20.16 2.84 41.12
CA GLY A 214 -21.37 3.25 40.39
C GLY A 214 -22.31 4.17 41.20
N PRO A 215 -23.03 5.11 40.55
CA PRO A 215 -23.98 6.00 41.22
C PRO A 215 -25.21 5.25 41.78
N ALA A 216 -25.47 4.03 41.31
CA ALA A 216 -26.53 3.13 41.77
C ALA A 216 -25.98 1.87 42.47
N GLY A 217 -24.79 1.92 43.06
CA GLY A 217 -24.24 0.83 43.91
C GLY A 217 -23.82 -0.46 43.19
N GLY A 218 -23.86 -0.50 41.85
CA GLY A 218 -23.54 -1.67 41.03
C GLY A 218 -22.15 -2.27 41.24
N SER A 219 -22.02 -3.55 40.86
CA SER A 219 -20.80 -4.36 40.96
C SER A 219 -19.68 -3.90 40.03
N THR A 220 -18.47 -4.41 40.27
CA THR A 220 -17.33 -4.28 39.35
C THR A 220 -17.67 -4.81 37.94
N SER A 221 -18.46 -5.87 37.81
CA SER A 221 -18.91 -6.40 36.52
C SER A 221 -19.86 -5.44 35.79
N ALA A 222 -20.83 -4.84 36.48
CA ALA A 222 -21.72 -3.84 35.87
C ALA A 222 -20.96 -2.56 35.44
N TRP A 223 -19.86 -2.21 36.13
CA TRP A 223 -18.98 -1.14 35.67
C TRP A 223 -18.12 -1.54 34.46
N LEU A 224 -17.61 -2.78 34.43
CA LEU A 224 -16.90 -3.32 33.27
C LEU A 224 -17.80 -3.37 32.02
N GLU A 225 -19.02 -3.90 32.14
CA GLU A 225 -20.02 -3.95 31.06
C GLU A 225 -20.38 -2.53 30.56
N TYR A 226 -20.51 -1.55 31.46
CA TYR A 226 -20.72 -0.15 31.08
C TYR A 226 -19.52 0.42 30.30
N VAL A 227 -18.29 0.16 30.76
CA VAL A 227 -17.07 0.59 30.06
C VAL A 227 -16.95 -0.11 28.72
N GLU A 228 -17.24 -1.41 28.64
CA GLU A 228 -17.20 -2.22 27.42
C GLU A 228 -18.22 -1.74 26.39
N LYS A 229 -19.49 -1.54 26.76
CA LYS A 229 -20.51 -0.93 25.89
C LYS A 229 -20.10 0.48 25.42
N LYS A 230 -19.41 1.27 26.24
CA LYS A 230 -18.87 2.57 25.81
C LYS A 230 -17.64 2.45 24.92
N VAL A 231 -16.71 1.55 25.20
CA VAL A 231 -15.53 1.28 24.36
C VAL A 231 -15.96 0.75 23.00
N ASP A 232 -16.89 -0.21 22.91
CA ASP A 232 -17.42 -0.67 21.63
C ASP A 232 -18.21 0.44 20.91
N THR A 233 -18.97 1.28 21.60
CA THR A 233 -19.61 2.47 20.98
C THR A 233 -18.57 3.43 20.39
N ILE A 234 -17.50 3.73 21.16
CA ILE A 234 -16.38 4.60 20.74
C ILE A 234 -15.65 3.98 19.55
N THR A 235 -15.25 2.70 19.68
CA THR A 235 -14.47 1.95 18.70
C THR A 235 -15.26 1.75 17.41
N MET A 236 -16.53 1.36 17.45
CA MET A 236 -17.34 1.21 16.23
C MET A 236 -17.55 2.55 15.52
N ARG A 237 -17.77 3.64 16.25
CA ARG A 237 -17.93 4.98 15.66
C ARG A 237 -16.63 5.53 15.09
N ILE A 238 -15.50 5.24 15.72
CA ILE A 238 -14.16 5.47 15.16
C ILE A 238 -13.94 4.61 13.89
N LEU A 239 -14.25 3.30 13.93
CA LEU A 239 -14.11 2.35 12.81
C LEU A 239 -15.03 2.63 11.62
N LEU A 240 -16.14 3.33 11.80
CA LEU A 240 -17.05 3.70 10.71
C LEU A 240 -16.84 5.15 10.22
N ALA A 241 -16.41 6.08 11.09
CA ALA A 241 -15.80 7.34 10.64
C ALA A 241 -14.51 7.09 9.82
N LEU A 242 -13.73 6.06 10.19
CA LEU A 242 -12.63 5.49 9.42
C LEU A 242 -13.09 5.09 8.00
N LYS A 243 -14.16 4.29 7.90
CA LYS A 243 -14.70 3.84 6.60
C LYS A 243 -15.14 5.00 5.70
N ILE A 244 -15.58 6.11 6.27
CA ILE A 244 -16.01 7.34 5.56
C ILE A 244 -14.81 8.26 5.23
N THR A 245 -13.65 8.06 5.85
CA THR A 245 -12.47 8.94 5.68
C THR A 245 -11.25 8.26 5.06
N LEU A 246 -11.42 7.02 4.59
CA LEU A 246 -10.48 6.25 3.76
C LEU A 246 -10.84 6.36 2.26
N ASP A 247 -11.33 7.54 1.89
CA ASP A 247 -11.52 7.98 0.51
C ASP A 247 -10.15 8.25 -0.13
N PRO A 248 -9.84 7.81 -1.38
CA PRO A 248 -8.46 7.77 -1.86
C PRO A 248 -7.82 9.15 -2.01
N ASP A 249 -8.57 10.12 -2.54
CA ASP A 249 -8.04 11.40 -3.05
C ASP A 249 -7.90 12.50 -1.98
N GLY A 250 -8.23 12.13 -0.75
CA GLY A 250 -7.25 12.29 0.32
C GLY A 250 -7.50 13.42 1.32
N ARG A 251 -7.25 13.08 2.58
CA ARG A 251 -7.01 14.07 3.66
C ARG A 251 -6.07 13.45 4.70
N VAL A 252 -4.76 13.56 4.43
CA VAL A 252 -3.72 12.84 5.22
C VAL A 252 -3.64 13.29 6.69
N GLY A 253 -4.23 14.44 7.04
CA GLY A 253 -4.49 14.82 8.44
C GLY A 253 -5.44 13.83 9.15
N LYS A 254 -6.54 13.43 8.50
CA LYS A 254 -7.50 12.45 9.02
C LYS A 254 -6.83 11.08 9.22
N LEU A 255 -6.09 10.58 8.22
CA LEU A 255 -5.32 9.31 8.29
C LEU A 255 -4.38 9.25 9.51
N ARG A 256 -3.82 10.39 9.92
CA ARG A 256 -2.90 10.53 11.06
C ARG A 256 -3.61 10.56 12.42
N ALA A 257 -4.92 10.85 12.49
CA ALA A 257 -5.74 10.61 13.69
C ALA A 257 -6.24 9.15 13.72
N VAL A 258 -6.73 8.69 12.55
CA VAL A 258 -7.13 7.32 12.20
C VAL A 258 -6.18 6.24 12.74
N CYS A 259 -4.89 6.25 12.37
CA CYS A 259 -3.97 5.19 12.79
C CYS A 259 -3.71 5.18 14.31
N ARG A 260 -3.70 6.35 14.97
CA ARG A 260 -3.55 6.46 16.43
C ARG A 260 -4.76 5.88 17.17
N ALA A 261 -5.96 6.16 16.68
CA ALA A 261 -7.19 5.63 17.23
C ALA A 261 -7.33 4.11 16.99
N LEU A 262 -6.92 3.62 15.81
CA LEU A 262 -6.95 2.20 15.46
C LEU A 262 -6.05 1.36 16.40
N ALA A 263 -4.80 1.79 16.60
CA ALA A 263 -3.83 1.10 17.46
C ALA A 263 -4.36 0.91 18.89
N GLN A 264 -4.95 1.97 19.48
CA GLN A 264 -5.46 1.94 20.85
C GLN A 264 -6.81 1.21 20.97
N ALA A 265 -7.67 1.30 19.94
CA ALA A 265 -8.92 0.54 19.90
C ALA A 265 -8.69 -0.98 19.84
N ILE A 266 -7.67 -1.44 19.10
CA ILE A 266 -7.27 -2.85 19.06
C ILE A 266 -6.80 -3.33 20.45
N ASP A 267 -6.01 -2.51 21.15
CA ASP A 267 -5.43 -2.83 22.44
C ASP A 267 -6.51 -2.99 23.54
N VAL A 268 -7.40 -2.00 23.70
CA VAL A 268 -8.47 -2.05 24.71
C VAL A 268 -9.53 -3.12 24.39
N ARG A 269 -9.90 -3.30 23.11
CA ARG A 269 -10.90 -4.31 22.70
C ARG A 269 -10.38 -5.75 22.86
N ARG A 270 -9.06 -5.97 22.74
CA ARG A 270 -8.42 -7.25 23.08
C ARG A 270 -8.34 -7.45 24.60
N CYS A 271 -7.97 -6.43 25.36
CA CYS A 271 -7.93 -6.50 26.83
C CYS A 271 -9.30 -6.82 27.45
N LEU A 272 -10.37 -6.14 27.00
CA LEU A 272 -11.74 -6.39 27.47
C LEU A 272 -12.20 -7.81 27.13
N LYS A 273 -12.07 -8.26 25.88
CA LYS A 273 -12.48 -9.61 25.47
C LYS A 273 -11.66 -10.73 26.13
N ALA A 274 -10.44 -10.46 26.59
CA ALA A 274 -9.62 -11.38 27.40
C ALA A 274 -10.00 -11.41 28.90
N VAL A 275 -10.85 -10.48 29.37
CA VAL A 275 -11.49 -10.48 30.70
C VAL A 275 -12.92 -11.03 30.59
N GLU A 276 -13.66 -10.67 29.54
CA GLU A 276 -14.97 -11.22 29.20
C GLU A 276 -14.89 -12.75 29.08
N ARG A 277 -14.06 -13.28 28.17
CA ARG A 277 -13.91 -14.74 27.96
C ARG A 277 -13.47 -15.51 29.21
N ALA A 278 -12.64 -14.91 30.07
CA ALA A 278 -12.16 -15.54 31.30
C ALA A 278 -13.28 -15.71 32.36
N ASN A 279 -14.33 -14.89 32.31
CA ASN A 279 -15.55 -15.09 33.10
C ASN A 279 -16.58 -15.93 32.33
N LEU A 280 -16.64 -15.77 31.00
CA LEU A 280 -17.63 -16.41 30.15
C LEU A 280 -17.36 -17.91 29.91
N SER A 281 -16.14 -18.41 30.05
CA SER A 281 -15.86 -19.86 30.00
C SER A 281 -16.48 -20.60 31.18
N LEU A 282 -16.31 -20.07 32.40
CA LEU A 282 -16.91 -20.58 33.63
C LEU A 282 -18.44 -20.52 33.57
N ALA A 283 -19.00 -19.42 33.04
CA ALA A 283 -20.44 -19.29 32.80
C ALA A 283 -20.93 -20.26 31.70
N LYS A 284 -20.16 -20.49 30.63
CA LYS A 284 -20.51 -21.42 29.53
C LYS A 284 -20.51 -22.88 29.98
N ALA A 285 -19.61 -23.30 30.86
CA ALA A 285 -19.64 -24.65 31.43
C ALA A 285 -20.98 -24.91 32.16
N LEU A 286 -21.47 -23.93 32.92
CA LEU A 286 -22.76 -23.99 33.60
C LEU A 286 -23.96 -23.84 32.65
N PHE A 287 -23.81 -23.05 31.57
CA PHE A 287 -24.88 -22.78 30.60
C PHE A 287 -25.07 -23.90 29.57
N ILE A 288 -24.01 -24.63 29.19
CA ILE A 288 -24.11 -25.78 28.27
C ILE A 288 -24.92 -26.90 28.94
N GLY A 289 -24.65 -27.22 30.21
CA GLY A 289 -25.46 -28.14 31.00
C GLY A 289 -26.91 -27.68 31.25
N ALA A 290 -27.23 -26.40 31.01
CA ALA A 290 -28.60 -25.88 31.02
C ALA A 290 -29.26 -25.90 29.62
N LEU A 291 -28.48 -25.74 28.55
CA LEU A 291 -28.97 -25.79 27.16
C LEU A 291 -29.31 -27.22 26.72
N GLU A 292 -28.56 -28.23 27.16
CA GLU A 292 -28.88 -29.63 26.89
C GLU A 292 -30.25 -30.05 27.48
N ALA A 293 -30.68 -29.39 28.57
CA ALA A 293 -32.03 -29.55 29.13
C ALA A 293 -33.12 -28.76 28.39
N PHE A 294 -32.76 -27.75 27.59
CA PHE A 294 -33.71 -26.85 26.92
C PHE A 294 -33.93 -27.18 25.43
N SER A 295 -32.91 -27.73 24.76
CA SER A 295 -32.92 -28.10 23.33
C SER A 295 -33.91 -29.24 22.99
N SER A 296 -34.55 -29.83 23.99
CA SER A 296 -35.70 -30.74 23.84
C SER A 296 -37.00 -30.04 23.44
N SER A 297 -37.03 -28.70 23.35
CA SER A 297 -38.27 -27.93 23.15
C SER A 297 -38.22 -26.92 21.98
N THR A 298 -39.26 -26.99 21.15
CA THR A 298 -39.65 -26.02 20.09
C THR A 298 -38.75 -25.88 18.85
N GLY A 299 -39.37 -25.55 17.72
CA GLY A 299 -38.70 -25.33 16.43
C GLY A 299 -39.63 -24.70 15.39
N GLY A 300 -39.05 -24.25 14.27
CA GLY A 300 -39.71 -23.47 13.20
C GLY A 300 -38.87 -22.22 12.89
N LYS A 301 -38.33 -22.00 11.70
CA LYS A 301 -38.96 -21.80 10.36
C LYS A 301 -39.69 -20.46 10.18
N SER A 302 -38.93 -19.39 9.95
CA SER A 302 -39.28 -18.32 8.98
C SER A 302 -38.07 -17.38 8.76
N ALA A 303 -37.43 -17.43 7.59
CA ALA A 303 -36.23 -16.61 7.31
C ALA A 303 -35.94 -16.31 5.81
N GLU A 304 -36.85 -16.63 4.88
CA GLU A 304 -36.59 -16.55 3.43
C GLU A 304 -36.73 -15.11 2.87
N ALA A 305 -37.87 -14.46 3.13
CA ALA A 305 -38.29 -13.22 2.45
C ALA A 305 -37.43 -11.97 2.75
N SER A 306 -36.56 -12.01 3.77
CA SER A 306 -35.65 -10.88 4.09
C SER A 306 -34.38 -10.86 3.22
N ARG A 307 -34.17 -11.89 2.38
CA ARG A 307 -32.92 -12.09 1.63
C ARG A 307 -32.92 -11.35 0.28
N GLU A 308 -33.95 -11.51 -0.54
CA GLU A 308 -34.03 -10.93 -1.89
C GLU A 308 -34.01 -9.39 -1.90
N HIS A 309 -34.71 -8.73 -0.97
CA HIS A 309 -34.75 -7.25 -0.96
C HIS A 309 -33.36 -6.63 -0.66
N LYS A 310 -32.51 -7.33 0.10
CA LYS A 310 -31.13 -6.89 0.40
C LYS A 310 -30.21 -7.05 -0.81
N GLU A 311 -30.38 -8.11 -1.60
CA GLU A 311 -29.57 -8.34 -2.80
C GLU A 311 -29.86 -7.31 -3.90
N LYS A 312 -31.13 -6.93 -4.08
CA LYS A 312 -31.52 -5.93 -5.10
C LYS A 312 -30.91 -4.54 -4.84
N LYS A 313 -30.90 -4.08 -3.58
CA LYS A 313 -30.29 -2.80 -3.16
C LYS A 313 -28.75 -2.79 -3.17
N ALA A 314 -28.10 -3.94 -3.27
CA ALA A 314 -26.65 -3.99 -3.46
C ALA A 314 -26.27 -3.60 -4.89
N LYS A 315 -26.95 -4.20 -5.88
CA LYS A 315 -26.64 -4.05 -7.32
C LYS A 315 -26.91 -2.62 -7.84
N GLU A 316 -27.87 -1.90 -7.27
CA GLU A 316 -28.13 -0.48 -7.59
C GLU A 316 -26.99 0.46 -7.12
N ARG A 317 -26.25 0.12 -6.06
CA ARG A 317 -25.12 0.92 -5.56
C ARG A 317 -23.84 0.70 -6.35
N GLU A 318 -23.66 -0.50 -6.89
CA GLU A 318 -22.47 -0.93 -7.64
C GLU A 318 -22.39 -0.33 -9.05
N GLY A 319 -23.51 0.18 -9.60
CA GLY A 319 -23.51 0.95 -10.84
C GLY A 319 -23.04 2.40 -10.66
N ARG A 320 -23.51 3.08 -9.60
CA ARG A 320 -23.34 4.53 -9.44
C ARG A 320 -21.90 4.97 -9.13
N VAL A 321 -21.15 4.15 -8.39
CA VAL A 321 -19.73 4.43 -8.06
C VAL A 321 -18.86 4.50 -9.34
N LYS A 322 -19.24 3.76 -10.40
CA LYS A 322 -18.46 3.71 -11.65
C LYS A 322 -18.62 4.94 -12.55
N GLU A 323 -19.68 5.72 -12.36
CA GLU A 323 -19.85 7.00 -13.06
C GLU A 323 -19.07 8.12 -12.35
N GLU A 324 -18.82 7.98 -11.04
CA GLU A 324 -18.09 8.96 -10.22
C GLU A 324 -16.55 8.72 -10.29
N GLU A 325 -16.07 7.48 -10.51
CA GLU A 325 -14.63 7.17 -10.71
C GLU A 325 -14.03 7.68 -12.04
N GLU A 326 -14.83 8.07 -13.05
CA GLU A 326 -14.32 8.55 -14.35
C GLU A 326 -14.07 10.08 -14.42
N GLU A 327 -14.52 10.88 -13.44
CA GLU A 327 -14.45 12.36 -13.51
C GLU A 327 -13.24 13.03 -12.79
N GLU A 328 -12.47 12.33 -11.93
CA GLU A 328 -11.40 12.93 -11.10
C GLU A 328 -9.92 12.55 -11.42
N GLU A 329 -9.61 11.83 -12.53
CA GLU A 329 -8.19 11.58 -12.92
C GLU A 329 -7.45 12.87 -13.39
N GLU A 330 -6.97 13.71 -12.46
CA GLU A 330 -5.89 14.67 -12.76
C GLU A 330 -4.61 13.89 -13.14
N PRO A 331 -3.98 14.16 -14.30
CA PRO A 331 -2.82 13.40 -14.74
C PRO A 331 -1.59 13.64 -13.85
N GLU A 332 -0.90 12.56 -13.44
CA GLU A 332 0.36 12.63 -12.69
C GLU A 332 1.47 13.32 -13.49
N GLU A 333 1.57 14.67 -13.40
CA GLU A 333 2.59 15.45 -14.09
C GLU A 333 4.01 14.93 -13.82
N GLU A 334 4.74 14.67 -14.92
CA GLU A 334 6.03 13.98 -14.95
C GLU A 334 7.06 14.45 -13.90
N ASP A 335 7.81 13.49 -13.35
CA ASP A 335 8.95 13.74 -12.47
C ASP A 335 10.12 14.40 -13.25
N PRO A 336 10.41 15.69 -13.02
CA PRO A 336 11.25 16.51 -13.90
C PRO A 336 12.75 16.23 -13.79
N CYS A 337 13.16 15.22 -13.01
CA CYS A 337 14.56 14.90 -12.76
C CYS A 337 15.28 14.23 -13.94
N PHE A 338 14.55 13.65 -14.89
CA PHE A 338 15.10 12.81 -15.97
C PHE A 338 14.62 13.16 -17.38
N GLU A 339 13.94 14.30 -17.58
CA GLU A 339 13.74 14.84 -18.93
C GLU A 339 15.09 15.04 -19.64
N THR A 340 15.22 14.55 -20.88
CA THR A 340 16.46 14.76 -21.64
C THR A 340 16.59 16.23 -22.07
N SER A 341 17.76 16.83 -21.82
CA SER A 341 18.01 18.27 -21.99
C SER A 341 17.78 18.81 -23.42
N ASN A 342 17.69 17.94 -24.43
CA ASN A 342 17.56 18.29 -25.84
C ASN A 342 16.32 19.13 -26.19
N ARG A 343 15.23 19.09 -25.40
CA ARG A 343 14.00 19.87 -25.71
C ARG A 343 13.99 21.33 -25.23
N ARG A 344 14.86 21.74 -24.31
CA ARG A 344 14.73 23.04 -23.62
C ARG A 344 15.33 24.25 -24.35
N GLY A 345 16.01 24.05 -25.49
CA GLY A 345 16.85 25.06 -26.15
C GLY A 345 16.15 26.22 -26.91
N ARG A 346 14.81 26.37 -26.90
CA ARG A 346 14.09 27.36 -27.75
C ARG A 346 12.96 28.19 -27.12
N LYS A 347 12.74 28.15 -25.80
CA LYS A 347 11.64 28.92 -25.13
C LYS A 347 12.07 29.77 -23.90
N ALA A 348 13.36 29.96 -23.66
CA ALA A 348 13.88 30.41 -22.37
C ALA A 348 13.60 31.89 -21.95
N ALA A 349 13.14 32.77 -22.85
CA ALA A 349 13.22 34.23 -22.62
C ALA A 349 12.13 34.85 -21.72
N ALA A 350 10.99 34.19 -21.48
CA ALA A 350 9.82 34.83 -20.84
C ALA A 350 9.14 34.05 -19.69
N GLY A 351 9.30 32.73 -19.60
CA GLY A 351 8.50 31.89 -18.67
C GLY A 351 9.00 31.80 -17.22
N GLY A 352 10.30 32.00 -16.99
CA GLY A 352 11.03 31.43 -15.83
C GLY A 352 10.63 31.88 -14.41
N LYS A 353 9.64 32.76 -14.23
CA LYS A 353 9.05 33.05 -12.91
C LYS A 353 7.97 32.04 -12.50
N CYS A 354 7.25 31.45 -13.46
CA CYS A 354 6.19 30.47 -13.16
C CYS A 354 6.80 29.14 -12.71
N ASP A 355 7.71 28.60 -13.52
CA ASP A 355 8.35 27.29 -13.35
C ASP A 355 9.01 27.14 -11.97
N LYS A 356 9.63 28.21 -11.47
CA LYS A 356 10.28 28.22 -10.14
C LYS A 356 9.26 28.04 -9.00
N GLN A 357 8.08 28.66 -9.08
CA GLN A 357 7.03 28.48 -8.09
C GLN A 357 6.40 27.08 -8.17
N ALA A 358 6.24 26.53 -9.39
CA ALA A 358 5.78 25.15 -9.58
C ALA A 358 6.78 24.14 -8.98
N ALA A 359 8.07 24.31 -9.22
CA ALA A 359 9.13 23.48 -8.65
C ALA A 359 9.15 23.53 -7.11
N GLU A 360 9.06 24.74 -6.51
CA GLU A 360 9.01 24.91 -5.05
C GLU A 360 7.75 24.26 -4.43
N ARG A 361 6.59 24.35 -5.10
CA ARG A 361 5.36 23.65 -4.68
C ARG A 361 5.53 22.13 -4.75
N LYS A 362 6.09 21.59 -5.84
CA LYS A 362 6.36 20.14 -5.98
C LYS A 362 7.35 19.65 -4.93
N GLU A 363 8.42 20.40 -4.63
CA GLU A 363 9.35 20.07 -3.55
C GLU A 363 8.68 20.10 -2.17
N LYS A 364 7.84 21.11 -1.90
CA LYS A 364 7.09 21.24 -0.64
C LYS A 364 6.06 20.11 -0.44
N LYS A 365 5.43 19.61 -1.51
CA LYS A 365 4.59 18.40 -1.50
C LYS A 365 5.44 17.17 -1.12
N ALA A 366 6.57 16.96 -1.80
CA ALA A 366 7.47 15.84 -1.53
C ALA A 366 8.06 15.83 -0.10
N ARG A 367 8.54 16.99 0.42
CA ARG A 367 9.05 17.11 1.79
C ARG A 367 7.99 16.78 2.84
N ARG A 368 6.73 17.25 2.65
CA ARG A 368 5.60 16.89 3.52
C ARG A 368 5.29 15.40 3.48
N GLN A 369 5.32 14.78 2.30
CA GLN A 369 5.09 13.36 2.11
C GLN A 369 6.18 12.50 2.79
N GLN A 370 7.45 12.90 2.74
CA GLN A 370 8.54 12.24 3.45
C GLN A 370 8.36 12.30 4.98
N GLN A 371 8.01 13.48 5.52
CA GLN A 371 7.69 13.64 6.95
C GLN A 371 6.48 12.80 7.39
N LEU A 372 5.54 12.54 6.47
CA LEU A 372 4.41 11.63 6.70
C LEU A 372 4.89 10.17 6.80
N TYR A 373 5.67 9.67 5.83
CA TYR A 373 6.22 8.30 5.91
C TYR A 373 7.11 8.09 7.14
N GLN A 374 7.93 9.07 7.52
CA GLN A 374 8.74 9.02 8.75
C GLN A 374 7.85 8.84 9.99
N ARG A 375 6.74 9.60 10.08
CA ARG A 375 5.78 9.47 11.18
C ARG A 375 5.00 8.15 11.11
N CYS A 376 4.69 7.62 9.93
CA CYS A 376 4.07 6.29 9.79
C CYS A 376 5.00 5.18 10.28
N VAL A 377 6.30 5.19 9.94
CA VAL A 377 7.26 4.20 10.45
C VAL A 377 7.43 4.30 11.97
N SER A 378 7.42 5.50 12.55
CA SER A 378 7.40 5.65 14.02
C SER A 378 6.16 4.98 14.62
N LEU A 379 4.97 5.31 14.12
CA LEU A 379 3.70 4.78 14.64
C LEU A 379 3.54 3.26 14.43
N LEU A 380 4.16 2.70 13.37
CA LEU A 380 4.23 1.24 13.14
C LEU A 380 5.28 0.56 14.03
N GLY A 381 6.34 1.27 14.43
CA GLY A 381 7.26 0.80 15.47
C GLY A 381 6.56 0.73 16.83
N ASP A 382 5.78 1.76 17.17
CA ASP A 382 5.06 1.87 18.44
C ASP A 382 4.02 0.74 18.67
N THR A 383 3.48 0.11 17.61
CA THR A 383 2.51 -1.00 17.73
C THR A 383 3.11 -2.36 18.06
N TYR A 384 4.43 -2.56 17.91
CA TYR A 384 5.09 -3.83 18.28
C TYR A 384 5.06 -4.08 19.79
N GLN A 385 5.14 -3.03 20.63
CA GLN A 385 5.12 -3.20 22.08
C GLN A 385 3.77 -3.75 22.58
N PRO A 386 2.60 -3.19 22.24
CA PRO A 386 1.30 -3.78 22.55
C PRO A 386 1.16 -5.24 22.10
N ILE A 387 1.58 -5.57 20.87
CA ILE A 387 1.51 -6.95 20.34
C ILE A 387 2.37 -7.90 21.18
N THR A 388 3.61 -7.50 21.51
CA THR A 388 4.52 -8.28 22.37
C THR A 388 3.95 -8.46 23.78
N ILE A 389 3.26 -7.44 24.33
CA ILE A 389 2.58 -7.54 25.63
C ILE A 389 1.43 -8.55 25.55
N VAL A 390 0.56 -8.46 24.53
CA VAL A 390 -0.57 -9.40 24.37
C VAL A 390 -0.09 -10.84 24.21
N GLU A 391 0.93 -11.09 23.38
CA GLU A 391 1.56 -12.42 23.25
C GLU A 391 2.13 -12.91 24.58
N SER A 392 2.79 -12.03 25.36
CA SER A 392 3.32 -12.41 26.67
C SER A 392 2.21 -12.82 27.64
N VAL A 393 1.06 -12.15 27.62
CA VAL A 393 -0.11 -12.48 28.45
C VAL A 393 -0.75 -13.80 28.00
N VAL A 394 -0.95 -14.01 26.70
CA VAL A 394 -1.47 -15.28 26.14
C VAL A 394 -0.56 -16.45 26.54
N ARG A 395 0.75 -16.28 26.40
CA ARG A 395 1.75 -17.30 26.79
C ARG A 395 1.76 -17.56 28.30
N ILE A 396 1.64 -16.53 29.14
CA ILE A 396 1.66 -16.66 30.61
C ILE A 396 0.42 -17.41 31.13
N ARG A 397 -0.75 -17.24 30.50
CA ARG A 397 -1.96 -17.95 30.94
C ARG A 397 -1.98 -19.44 30.58
N GLY A 398 -1.21 -19.87 29.58
CA GLY A 398 -1.33 -21.21 28.98
C GLY A 398 -2.58 -21.40 28.11
N GLU A 399 -3.50 -20.42 28.12
CA GLU A 399 -4.73 -20.34 27.33
C GLU A 399 -4.46 -19.89 25.87
N ALA A 400 -3.43 -20.44 25.25
CA ALA A 400 -3.03 -20.12 23.88
C ALA A 400 -3.92 -20.84 22.85
N ASP A 401 -5.19 -20.45 22.82
CA ASP A 401 -6.18 -20.85 21.81
C ASP A 401 -5.63 -20.53 20.41
N SER A 402 -5.59 -21.52 19.50
CA SER A 402 -4.71 -21.46 18.32
C SER A 402 -5.01 -20.27 17.41
N ALA A 403 -6.30 -20.03 17.13
CA ALA A 403 -6.78 -18.89 16.35
C ALA A 403 -6.42 -17.53 16.98
N GLY A 404 -6.20 -17.47 18.30
CA GLY A 404 -5.72 -16.29 19.01
C GLY A 404 -4.25 -16.00 18.74
N SER A 405 -3.42 -17.04 18.60
CA SER A 405 -2.01 -16.90 18.22
C SER A 405 -1.86 -16.60 16.72
N GLU A 406 -2.69 -17.21 15.88
CA GLU A 406 -2.73 -17.01 14.42
C GLU A 406 -3.04 -15.54 14.07
N LEU A 407 -4.10 -14.97 14.65
CA LEU A 407 -4.49 -13.56 14.49
C LEU A 407 -3.46 -12.55 15.07
N LEU A 408 -2.56 -13.00 15.96
CA LEU A 408 -1.45 -12.18 16.44
C LEU A 408 -0.25 -12.21 15.48
N SER A 409 0.04 -13.35 14.85
CA SER A 409 1.00 -13.41 13.74
C SER A 409 0.51 -12.59 12.57
N GLU A 410 -0.71 -12.82 12.07
CA GLU A 410 -1.26 -12.12 10.90
C GLU A 410 -1.17 -10.59 11.05
N LEU A 411 -1.54 -10.04 12.22
CA LEU A 411 -1.43 -8.60 12.48
C LEU A 411 0.03 -8.11 12.56
N ARG A 412 0.93 -8.89 13.17
CA ARG A 412 2.37 -8.59 13.22
C ARG A 412 2.94 -8.55 11.81
N ASP A 413 2.58 -9.52 10.98
CA ASP A 413 3.08 -9.69 9.63
C ASP A 413 2.55 -8.56 8.72
N GLN A 414 1.26 -8.21 8.82
CA GLN A 414 0.68 -7.01 8.18
C GLN A 414 1.41 -5.70 8.58
N ILE A 415 1.69 -5.50 9.87
CA ILE A 415 2.43 -4.32 10.35
C ILE A 415 3.86 -4.31 9.81
N HIS A 416 4.50 -5.48 9.71
CA HIS A 416 5.85 -5.64 9.17
C HIS A 416 5.91 -5.28 7.67
N HIS A 417 4.99 -5.79 6.85
CA HIS A 417 4.88 -5.41 5.44
C HIS A 417 4.61 -3.91 5.26
N LEU A 418 3.70 -3.32 6.06
CA LEU A 418 3.44 -1.87 6.03
C LEU A 418 4.67 -1.04 6.44
N GLN A 419 5.43 -1.50 7.44
CA GLN A 419 6.67 -0.85 7.86
C GLN A 419 7.73 -0.92 6.77
N PHE A 420 7.94 -2.08 6.16
CA PHE A 420 8.87 -2.28 5.04
C PHE A 420 8.51 -1.42 3.83
N ALA A 421 7.24 -1.38 3.42
CA ALA A 421 6.77 -0.48 2.36
C ALA A 421 7.09 1.00 2.67
N CYS A 422 6.79 1.45 3.89
CA CYS A 422 7.06 2.84 4.30
C CYS A 422 8.57 3.15 4.43
N GLN A 423 9.40 2.19 4.86
CA GLN A 423 10.86 2.33 4.91
C GLN A 423 11.47 2.32 3.49
N SER A 424 10.96 1.48 2.59
CA SER A 424 11.37 1.43 1.19
C SER A 424 11.12 2.76 0.49
N ILE A 425 9.92 3.33 0.62
CA ILE A 425 9.59 4.65 0.04
C ILE A 425 10.48 5.76 0.62
N GLN A 426 10.84 5.70 1.91
CA GLN A 426 11.79 6.64 2.51
C GLN A 426 13.20 6.53 1.91
N ALA A 427 13.73 5.32 1.77
CA ALA A 427 15.05 5.08 1.17
C ALA A 427 15.08 5.57 -0.29
N ARG A 428 14.05 5.23 -1.08
CA ARG A 428 13.87 5.73 -2.46
C ARG A 428 13.82 7.26 -2.52
N SER A 429 13.00 7.89 -1.69
CA SER A 429 12.84 9.34 -1.62
C SER A 429 14.14 10.05 -1.21
N ALA A 430 14.94 9.44 -0.33
CA ALA A 430 16.27 9.93 0.02
C ALA A 430 17.24 9.81 -1.17
N GLY A 431 17.26 8.69 -1.89
CA GLY A 431 18.03 8.51 -3.13
C GLY A 431 17.68 9.58 -4.18
N ASP A 432 16.38 9.82 -4.41
CA ASP A 432 15.87 10.86 -5.31
C ASP A 432 16.29 12.29 -4.86
N GLN A 433 16.54 12.51 -3.57
CA GLN A 433 17.04 13.79 -3.05
C GLN A 433 18.57 13.92 -3.21
N ILE A 434 19.32 12.83 -3.14
CA ILE A 434 20.76 12.85 -3.48
C ILE A 434 20.93 13.14 -4.97
N LEU A 435 20.25 12.40 -5.86
CA LEU A 435 20.34 12.65 -7.30
C LEU A 435 19.90 14.06 -7.72
N ARG A 436 18.82 14.59 -7.14
CA ARG A 436 18.40 15.98 -7.42
C ARG A 436 19.46 17.02 -7.05
N ARG A 437 20.19 16.81 -5.95
CA ARG A 437 21.31 17.69 -5.57
C ARG A 437 22.48 17.56 -6.55
N VAL A 438 22.84 16.33 -6.94
CA VAL A 438 23.89 16.08 -7.95
C VAL A 438 23.55 16.78 -9.27
N LEU A 439 22.41 16.42 -9.89
CA LEU A 439 21.98 16.94 -11.19
C LEU A 439 21.74 18.47 -11.15
N GLY A 440 21.10 18.97 -10.10
CA GLY A 440 20.89 20.41 -9.90
C GLY A 440 22.19 21.20 -9.76
N SER A 441 23.20 20.65 -9.07
CA SER A 441 24.50 21.30 -8.90
C SER A 441 25.28 21.48 -10.21
N CYS A 442 25.05 20.60 -11.20
CA CYS A 442 25.64 20.70 -12.54
C CYS A 442 24.98 21.81 -13.37
N CYS A 443 23.65 21.95 -13.29
CA CYS A 443 22.90 22.89 -14.13
C CYS A 443 22.97 24.36 -13.70
N SER A 444 23.36 24.67 -12.46
CA SER A 444 23.23 26.02 -11.87
C SER A 444 24.47 26.93 -11.97
N SER A 445 25.56 26.51 -12.61
CA SER A 445 26.74 27.36 -12.88
C SER A 445 26.92 27.57 -14.38
N GLY A 446 26.66 28.80 -14.85
CA GLY A 446 26.87 29.16 -16.25
C GLY A 446 28.31 29.56 -16.56
N ALA A 447 28.68 29.40 -17.84
CA ALA A 447 29.87 29.92 -18.53
C ALA A 447 31.27 29.50 -18.04
N ASP A 448 31.55 29.53 -16.74
CA ASP A 448 32.87 29.22 -16.18
C ASP A 448 33.15 27.71 -16.26
N GLY A 449 33.76 27.28 -17.36
CA GLY A 449 34.07 25.88 -17.72
C GLY A 449 35.11 25.18 -16.85
N LYS A 450 35.13 25.42 -15.53
CA LYS A 450 35.89 24.63 -14.56
C LYS A 450 35.14 23.34 -14.29
N ASP A 451 35.79 22.23 -14.58
CA ASP A 451 35.23 20.87 -14.56
C ASP A 451 34.54 20.54 -13.22
N LYS A 452 33.20 20.61 -13.21
CA LYS A 452 32.38 20.08 -12.12
C LYS A 452 32.30 18.57 -12.27
N SER A 453 33.36 17.90 -11.86
CA SER A 453 33.41 16.44 -11.77
C SER A 453 32.16 15.91 -11.05
N LEU A 454 31.45 15.01 -11.70
CA LEU A 454 30.31 14.30 -11.12
C LEU A 454 30.78 13.57 -9.86
N ARG A 455 30.25 13.92 -8.69
CA ARG A 455 30.57 13.24 -7.43
C ARG A 455 30.04 11.81 -7.47
N ILE A 456 30.92 10.87 -7.80
CA ILE A 456 30.60 9.45 -7.93
C ILE A 456 30.13 8.91 -6.57
N GLU A 457 30.64 9.44 -5.46
CA GLU A 457 30.24 9.11 -4.09
C GLU A 457 28.77 9.42 -3.81
N ASP A 458 28.27 10.57 -4.27
CA ASP A 458 26.85 10.94 -4.15
C ASP A 458 25.98 10.02 -5.04
N VAL A 459 26.43 9.66 -6.25
CA VAL A 459 25.70 8.73 -7.14
C VAL A 459 25.67 7.31 -6.56
N CYS A 460 26.78 6.83 -5.99
CA CYS A 460 26.83 5.56 -5.26
C CYS A 460 25.91 5.59 -4.04
N SER A 461 25.93 6.66 -3.24
CA SER A 461 25.05 6.82 -2.08
C SER A 461 23.57 6.78 -2.46
N ALA A 462 23.18 7.37 -3.60
CA ALA A 462 21.82 7.27 -4.13
C ALA A 462 21.50 5.83 -4.56
N MET A 463 22.42 5.15 -5.25
CA MET A 463 22.25 3.76 -5.68
C MET A 463 22.13 2.77 -4.51
N ASP A 464 22.86 2.98 -3.42
CA ASP A 464 22.78 2.13 -2.23
C ASP A 464 21.46 2.35 -1.46
N LEU A 465 20.91 3.56 -1.46
CA LEU A 465 19.55 3.83 -0.98
C LEU A 465 18.47 3.19 -1.87
N TYR A 466 18.67 3.16 -3.19
CA TYR A 466 17.76 2.41 -4.08
C TYR A 466 17.89 0.89 -3.88
N LYS A 467 19.08 0.35 -3.65
CA LYS A 467 19.25 -1.07 -3.25
C LYS A 467 18.55 -1.36 -1.92
N GLN A 468 18.67 -0.48 -0.93
CA GLN A 468 17.97 -0.62 0.35
C GLN A 468 16.44 -0.62 0.15
N SER A 469 15.92 0.29 -0.67
CA SER A 469 14.52 0.30 -1.07
C SER A 469 14.10 -0.99 -1.78
N TRP A 470 14.93 -1.49 -2.70
CA TRP A 470 14.69 -2.74 -3.43
C TRP A 470 14.75 -3.99 -2.53
N VAL A 471 15.54 -4.00 -1.46
CA VAL A 471 15.57 -5.09 -0.47
C VAL A 471 14.36 -5.06 0.48
N LEU A 472 13.73 -3.88 0.66
CA LEU A 472 12.55 -3.66 1.52
C LEU A 472 11.20 -3.73 0.77
N ALA A 473 11.21 -3.82 -0.56
CA ALA A 473 10.01 -3.88 -1.39
C ALA A 473 9.39 -5.28 -1.65
N PRO A 474 10.16 -6.41 -1.72
CA PRO A 474 9.62 -7.70 -2.13
C PRO A 474 8.55 -8.19 -1.16
N GLU A 475 7.56 -8.90 -1.68
CA GLU A 475 6.40 -9.43 -0.93
C GLU A 475 5.49 -8.35 -0.30
N ALA A 476 5.94 -7.09 -0.16
CA ALA A 476 5.15 -5.98 0.36
C ALA A 476 4.41 -5.20 -0.74
N ASP A 477 5.09 -4.79 -1.82
CA ASP A 477 4.45 -4.04 -2.92
C ASP A 477 5.27 -4.10 -4.24
N VAL A 478 4.67 -4.68 -5.28
CA VAL A 478 5.25 -4.81 -6.62
C VAL A 478 5.44 -3.46 -7.32
N GLU A 479 4.58 -2.46 -7.07
CA GLU A 479 4.74 -1.11 -7.62
C GLU A 479 5.91 -0.38 -6.95
N ILE A 480 6.14 -0.58 -5.65
CA ILE A 480 7.33 -0.01 -4.97
C ILE A 480 8.61 -0.62 -5.54
N GLU A 481 8.65 -1.95 -5.75
CA GLU A 481 9.78 -2.62 -6.40
C GLU A 481 10.02 -2.09 -7.82
N ALA A 482 8.99 -2.12 -8.68
CA ALA A 482 9.10 -1.72 -10.08
C ALA A 482 9.50 -0.24 -10.24
N VAL A 483 8.95 0.68 -9.44
CA VAL A 483 9.39 2.09 -9.46
C VAL A 483 10.86 2.21 -9.04
N THR A 484 11.32 1.43 -8.06
CA THR A 484 12.70 1.49 -7.55
C THR A 484 13.71 0.98 -8.58
N LEU A 485 13.42 -0.16 -9.22
CA LEU A 485 14.21 -0.68 -10.33
C LEU A 485 14.24 0.32 -11.50
N GLY A 486 13.14 1.02 -11.76
CA GLY A 486 13.09 2.12 -12.74
C GLY A 486 14.00 3.31 -12.40
N ARG A 487 14.19 3.63 -11.11
CA ARG A 487 15.18 4.63 -10.67
C ARG A 487 16.61 4.16 -10.89
N MET A 488 16.91 2.90 -10.52
CA MET A 488 18.23 2.30 -10.76
C MET A 488 18.57 2.27 -12.26
N ALA A 489 17.61 1.87 -13.10
CA ALA A 489 17.74 1.89 -14.56
C ALA A 489 18.00 3.29 -15.12
N SER A 490 17.35 4.32 -14.56
CA SER A 490 17.56 5.73 -14.91
C SER A 490 18.97 6.21 -14.55
N VAL A 491 19.55 5.75 -13.42
CA VAL A 491 20.96 6.04 -13.07
C VAL A 491 21.92 5.37 -14.06
N TYR A 492 21.73 4.08 -14.35
CA TYR A 492 22.60 3.36 -15.29
C TYR A 492 22.57 3.96 -16.70
N SER A 493 21.40 4.36 -17.21
CA SER A 493 21.26 4.93 -18.56
C SER A 493 21.69 6.40 -18.63
N VAL A 494 21.15 7.26 -17.77
CA VAL A 494 21.32 8.72 -17.88
C VAL A 494 22.63 9.19 -17.28
N ILE A 495 23.06 8.63 -16.14
CA ILE A 495 24.23 9.10 -15.40
C ILE A 495 25.48 8.27 -15.76
N LEU A 496 25.43 6.96 -15.59
CA LEU A 496 26.60 6.07 -15.77
C LEU A 496 26.87 5.66 -17.22
N LYS A 497 25.94 5.93 -18.14
CA LYS A 497 26.02 5.59 -19.58
C LYS A 497 26.26 4.09 -19.87
N MET A 498 25.67 3.22 -19.06
CA MET A 498 25.73 1.75 -19.17
C MET A 498 24.38 1.19 -19.68
N PRO A 499 24.07 1.28 -21.00
CA PRO A 499 22.76 0.92 -21.54
C PRO A 499 22.39 -0.54 -21.29
N ASP A 500 23.33 -1.47 -21.42
CA ASP A 500 23.11 -2.91 -21.24
C ASP A 500 22.75 -3.29 -19.79
N HIS A 501 23.13 -2.44 -18.82
CA HIS A 501 22.74 -2.60 -17.42
C HIS A 501 21.37 -1.96 -17.17
N ALA A 502 21.14 -0.74 -17.70
CA ALA A 502 19.84 -0.08 -17.63
C ALA A 502 18.72 -0.91 -18.26
N HIS A 503 18.98 -1.56 -19.41
CA HIS A 503 18.03 -2.41 -20.09
C HIS A 503 17.57 -3.59 -19.23
N LYS A 504 18.47 -4.25 -18.49
CA LYS A 504 18.11 -5.35 -17.57
C LYS A 504 17.12 -4.89 -16.51
N TYR A 505 17.37 -3.73 -15.90
CA TYR A 505 16.47 -3.16 -14.90
C TYR A 505 15.14 -2.70 -15.52
N HIS A 506 15.13 -1.99 -16.65
CA HIS A 506 13.88 -1.60 -17.32
C HIS A 506 13.05 -2.82 -17.78
N LEU A 507 13.71 -3.91 -18.21
CA LEU A 507 13.04 -5.17 -18.55
C LEU A 507 12.39 -5.81 -17.32
N GLN A 508 13.06 -5.81 -16.16
CA GLN A 508 12.47 -6.26 -14.89
C GLN A 508 11.26 -5.40 -14.50
N VAL A 509 11.30 -4.08 -14.69
CA VAL A 509 10.14 -3.19 -14.45
C VAL A 509 8.93 -3.59 -15.29
N VAL A 510 9.12 -3.88 -16.58
CA VAL A 510 8.04 -4.35 -17.46
C VAL A 510 7.56 -5.76 -17.05
N GLN A 511 8.47 -6.66 -16.71
CA GLN A 511 8.14 -8.02 -16.26
C GLN A 511 7.36 -8.06 -14.95
N LEU A 512 7.68 -7.19 -13.98
CA LEU A 512 6.93 -7.05 -12.72
C LEU A 512 5.57 -6.40 -12.90
N ALA A 513 5.42 -5.49 -13.87
CA ALA A 513 4.14 -4.85 -14.16
C ALA A 513 3.12 -5.81 -14.80
N LEU A 514 3.57 -6.79 -15.61
CA LEU A 514 2.70 -7.68 -16.39
C LEU A 514 1.66 -8.49 -15.55
N PRO A 515 2.01 -9.14 -14.42
CA PRO A 515 1.03 -9.90 -13.62
C PRO A 515 0.02 -9.05 -12.86
N VAL A 516 0.34 -7.79 -12.59
CA VAL A 516 -0.49 -6.84 -11.82
C VAL A 516 -1.16 -5.78 -12.70
N MET A 517 -1.08 -5.95 -14.03
CA MET A 517 -1.31 -4.91 -15.04
C MET A 517 -2.74 -4.36 -15.07
N LYS A 518 -2.97 -3.30 -14.27
CA LYS A 518 -4.16 -2.44 -14.32
C LYS A 518 -3.92 -1.25 -15.26
N GLU A 519 -4.97 -0.64 -15.76
CA GLU A 519 -4.88 0.54 -16.64
C GLU A 519 -4.08 1.69 -16.00
N ARG A 520 -4.28 1.95 -14.70
CA ARG A 520 -3.46 2.88 -13.89
C ARG A 520 -1.95 2.63 -14.02
N ILE A 521 -1.53 1.36 -14.05
CA ILE A 521 -0.12 0.99 -14.22
C ILE A 521 0.34 1.25 -15.66
N MET A 522 -0.50 0.93 -16.66
CA MET A 522 -0.20 1.24 -18.07
C MET A 522 -0.02 2.75 -18.31
N LYS A 523 -0.87 3.59 -17.70
CA LYS A 523 -0.79 5.07 -17.75
C LYS A 523 0.45 5.63 -17.03
N SER A 524 0.98 4.91 -16.03
CA SER A 524 2.00 5.45 -15.11
C SER A 524 3.32 5.86 -15.80
N SER A 525 3.90 6.98 -15.34
CA SER A 525 5.12 7.58 -15.92
C SER A 525 6.39 6.73 -15.74
N TRP A 526 6.39 5.76 -14.82
CA TRP A 526 7.50 4.84 -14.59
C TRP A 526 7.46 3.60 -15.50
N TYR A 527 6.25 3.08 -15.77
CA TYR A 527 6.04 1.94 -16.66
C TYR A 527 6.27 2.36 -18.12
N THR A 528 5.58 3.40 -18.58
CA THR A 528 5.70 3.96 -19.94
C THR A 528 7.15 4.24 -20.33
N ARG A 529 7.89 4.95 -19.48
CA ARG A 529 9.32 5.24 -19.65
C ARG A 529 10.18 3.98 -19.75
N SER A 530 9.90 2.97 -18.94
CA SER A 530 10.67 1.71 -18.95
C SER A 530 10.36 0.85 -20.17
N ASN A 531 9.09 0.78 -20.58
CA ASN A 531 8.67 0.10 -21.79
C ASN A 531 9.27 0.74 -23.06
N GLN A 532 9.27 2.08 -23.14
CA GLN A 532 9.96 2.81 -24.21
C GLN A 532 11.47 2.50 -24.22
N ALA A 533 12.14 2.55 -23.06
CA ALA A 533 13.56 2.25 -22.96
C ALA A 533 13.92 0.80 -23.35
N VAL A 534 13.00 -0.15 -23.13
CA VAL A 534 13.11 -1.53 -23.61
C VAL A 534 12.99 -1.60 -25.14
N SER A 535 11.97 -0.96 -25.74
CA SER A 535 11.80 -0.95 -27.21
C SER A 535 12.99 -0.29 -27.91
N GLU A 536 13.38 0.91 -27.47
CA GLU A 536 14.51 1.65 -28.02
C GLU A 536 15.82 0.85 -27.95
N TYR A 537 16.05 0.08 -26.88
CA TYR A 537 17.25 -0.76 -26.77
C TYR A 537 17.19 -1.94 -27.73
N GLN A 538 16.04 -2.63 -27.84
CA GLN A 538 15.86 -3.73 -28.78
C GLN A 538 15.99 -3.28 -30.24
N GLU A 539 15.46 -2.10 -30.59
CA GLU A 539 15.64 -1.48 -31.91
C GLU A 539 17.11 -1.19 -32.20
N LYS A 540 17.85 -0.64 -31.23
CA LYS A 540 19.29 -0.37 -31.37
C LYS A 540 20.14 -1.65 -31.50
N GLN A 541 19.73 -2.76 -30.88
CA GLN A 541 20.41 -4.05 -31.10
C GLN A 541 20.08 -4.64 -32.48
N ARG A 542 18.80 -4.67 -32.89
CA ARG A 542 18.41 -5.10 -34.25
C ARG A 542 19.12 -4.30 -35.34
N ALA A 543 19.27 -2.98 -35.15
CA ALA A 543 20.00 -2.12 -36.08
C ALA A 543 21.49 -2.50 -36.20
N ARG A 544 22.16 -2.81 -35.07
CA ARG A 544 23.55 -3.29 -35.06
C ARG A 544 23.70 -4.66 -35.70
N GLU A 545 22.78 -5.59 -35.44
CA GLU A 545 22.79 -6.92 -36.03
C GLU A 545 22.70 -6.84 -37.57
N VAL A 546 21.81 -5.97 -38.08
CA VAL A 546 21.67 -5.68 -39.53
C VAL A 546 22.90 -4.96 -40.10
N GLU A 547 23.50 -4.00 -39.39
CA GLU A 547 24.72 -3.32 -39.84
C GLU A 547 25.92 -4.28 -39.88
N GLU A 548 26.07 -5.13 -38.87
CA GLU A 548 27.09 -6.18 -38.84
C GLU A 548 26.87 -7.23 -39.94
N GLU A 549 25.63 -7.65 -40.20
CA GLU A 549 25.33 -8.58 -41.28
C GLU A 549 25.61 -7.94 -42.65
N ALA A 550 25.21 -6.69 -42.87
CA ALA A 550 25.54 -5.93 -44.08
C ALA A 550 27.07 -5.78 -44.27
N ALA A 551 27.83 -5.55 -43.20
CA ALA A 551 29.29 -5.51 -43.24
C ALA A 551 29.90 -6.88 -43.59
N LYS A 552 29.42 -7.96 -42.97
CA LYS A 552 29.83 -9.34 -43.29
C LYS A 552 29.51 -9.69 -44.75
N LEU A 553 28.32 -9.35 -45.23
CA LEU A 553 27.90 -9.53 -46.63
C LEU A 553 28.78 -8.72 -47.60
N LYS A 554 29.12 -7.47 -47.26
CA LYS A 554 30.02 -6.63 -48.07
C LYS A 554 31.41 -7.28 -48.23
N ILE A 555 32.04 -7.68 -47.13
CA ILE A 555 33.36 -8.34 -47.14
C ILE A 555 33.32 -9.63 -47.97
N ASN A 556 32.28 -10.46 -47.76
CA ASN A 556 32.10 -11.69 -48.53
C ASN A 556 31.90 -11.43 -50.04
N ARG A 557 31.25 -10.31 -50.41
CA ARG A 557 31.06 -9.90 -51.81
C ARG A 557 32.36 -9.41 -52.45
N GLU A 558 33.17 -8.65 -51.72
CA GLU A 558 34.52 -8.22 -52.15
C GLU A 558 35.44 -9.44 -52.34
N MET A 559 35.34 -10.45 -51.47
CA MET A 559 36.04 -11.73 -51.62
C MET A 559 35.67 -12.54 -52.87
N ILE A 560 34.57 -12.23 -53.56
CA ILE A 560 34.14 -12.90 -54.81
C ILE A 560 34.01 -11.94 -56.00
N GLU A 561 34.58 -10.74 -55.92
CA GLU A 561 34.37 -9.69 -56.94
C GLU A 561 34.92 -10.10 -58.32
N MET A 562 35.99 -10.89 -58.38
CA MET A 562 36.53 -11.43 -59.63
C MET A 562 35.60 -12.49 -60.22
N GLU A 563 35.19 -13.48 -59.42
CA GLU A 563 34.26 -14.52 -59.85
C GLU A 563 32.91 -13.94 -60.28
N LEU A 564 32.43 -12.88 -59.61
CA LEU A 564 31.24 -12.12 -60.00
C LEU A 564 31.40 -11.42 -61.36
N LYS A 565 32.58 -10.91 -61.70
CA LYS A 565 32.84 -10.29 -63.01
C LYS A 565 32.87 -11.32 -64.13
N GLU A 566 33.46 -12.50 -63.87
CA GLU A 566 33.42 -13.61 -64.82
C GLU A 566 31.99 -14.13 -65.05
N LEU A 567 31.27 -14.45 -63.97
CA LEU A 567 29.90 -14.96 -64.03
C LEU A 567 28.95 -13.99 -64.77
N LYS A 568 29.16 -12.68 -64.65
CA LYS A 568 28.37 -11.65 -65.33
C LYS A 568 28.75 -11.39 -66.79
N ALA A 569 29.99 -11.67 -67.18
CA ALA A 569 30.35 -11.68 -68.60
C ALA A 569 29.59 -12.82 -69.30
N GLU A 570 29.67 -14.02 -68.75
CA GLU A 570 28.99 -15.21 -69.28
C GLU A 570 27.45 -15.14 -69.13
N GLU A 571 26.92 -14.41 -68.14
CA GLU A 571 25.48 -14.16 -68.00
C GLU A 571 24.86 -13.52 -69.25
N SER A 572 25.65 -12.82 -70.08
CA SER A 572 25.16 -12.27 -71.35
C SER A 572 24.90 -13.34 -72.43
N GLU A 573 25.49 -14.54 -72.31
CA GLU A 573 25.41 -15.60 -73.32
C GLU A 573 24.12 -16.44 -73.23
N GLY A 574 23.93 -17.34 -74.22
CA GLY A 574 22.82 -18.30 -74.22
C GLY A 574 22.88 -19.26 -73.02
N ALA A 575 21.72 -19.74 -72.56
CA ALA A 575 21.62 -20.61 -71.38
C ALA A 575 22.46 -21.91 -71.50
N GLU A 576 22.65 -22.42 -72.72
CA GLU A 576 23.53 -23.56 -73.00
C GLU A 576 25.02 -23.22 -72.84
N ALA A 577 25.47 -22.04 -73.31
CA ALA A 577 26.85 -21.59 -73.17
C ALA A 577 27.19 -21.35 -71.70
N PHE A 578 26.32 -20.61 -70.99
CA PHE A 578 26.46 -20.40 -69.55
C PHE A 578 26.53 -21.71 -68.76
N LEU A 579 25.73 -22.73 -69.10
CA LEU A 579 25.84 -24.06 -68.48
C LEU A 579 27.18 -24.74 -68.77
N LYS A 580 27.70 -24.68 -70.01
CA LYS A 580 29.00 -25.26 -70.37
C LYS A 580 30.16 -24.57 -69.64
N PHE A 581 30.16 -23.24 -69.61
CA PHE A 581 31.12 -22.45 -68.81
C PHE A 581 31.05 -22.81 -67.33
N LEU A 582 29.85 -22.86 -66.77
CA LEU A 582 29.61 -23.07 -65.35
C LEU A 582 30.22 -24.39 -64.85
N TYR A 583 29.96 -25.51 -65.52
CA TYR A 583 30.52 -26.81 -65.13
C TYR A 583 32.02 -26.95 -65.46
N SER A 584 32.55 -26.15 -66.40
CA SER A 584 33.97 -26.12 -66.75
C SER A 584 34.80 -25.32 -65.74
N LYS A 585 34.40 -24.07 -65.45
CA LYS A 585 35.14 -23.12 -64.60
C LYS A 585 34.80 -23.26 -63.12
N TYR A 586 33.55 -23.60 -62.80
CA TYR A 586 33.02 -23.71 -61.44
C TYR A 586 32.41 -25.10 -61.16
N PRO A 587 33.12 -26.23 -61.39
CA PRO A 587 32.54 -27.56 -61.29
C PRO A 587 31.90 -27.85 -59.91
N PRO A 588 30.77 -28.59 -59.86
CA PRO A 588 30.10 -28.97 -58.61
C PRO A 588 31.03 -29.74 -57.67
N LYS A 589 30.83 -29.59 -56.36
CA LYS A 589 31.70 -30.23 -55.36
C LYS A 589 31.24 -31.64 -54.95
N ASN A 590 29.99 -32.02 -55.21
CA ASN A 590 29.58 -33.42 -55.17
C ASN A 590 30.02 -34.12 -56.47
N PRO A 591 30.87 -35.17 -56.45
CA PRO A 591 31.31 -35.88 -57.65
C PRO A 591 30.18 -36.60 -58.42
N GLU A 592 29.00 -36.79 -57.82
CA GLU A 592 27.82 -37.33 -58.51
C GLU A 592 27.18 -36.32 -59.49
N HIS A 593 27.34 -35.02 -59.23
CA HIS A 593 26.70 -33.94 -59.98
C HIS A 593 27.43 -33.67 -61.32
N LYS A 594 27.15 -34.49 -62.33
CA LYS A 594 27.68 -34.33 -63.69
C LYS A 594 26.93 -33.24 -64.48
N MET A 595 27.56 -32.73 -65.55
CA MET A 595 26.90 -31.78 -66.46
C MET A 595 25.75 -32.49 -67.20
N PRO A 596 24.50 -31.98 -67.11
CA PRO A 596 23.37 -32.52 -67.87
C PRO A 596 23.49 -32.20 -69.36
N GLU A 597 22.84 -33.01 -70.20
CA GLU A 597 22.73 -32.75 -71.63
C GLU A 597 22.02 -31.41 -71.91
N VAL A 598 22.47 -30.70 -72.94
CA VAL A 598 21.97 -29.39 -73.39
C VAL A 598 21.68 -29.43 -74.89
N GLY A 599 20.75 -28.59 -75.34
CA GLY A 599 20.32 -28.51 -76.73
C GLY A 599 18.96 -27.83 -76.85
N SER A 600 17.94 -28.57 -77.32
CA SER A 600 16.60 -28.01 -77.53
C SER A 600 16.02 -27.36 -76.25
N PRO A 601 15.13 -26.35 -76.36
CA PRO A 601 14.67 -25.59 -75.19
C PRO A 601 14.10 -26.44 -74.04
N SER A 602 13.42 -27.55 -74.34
CA SER A 602 12.92 -28.51 -73.34
C SER A 602 14.00 -29.36 -72.67
N VAL A 603 15.11 -29.66 -73.37
CA VAL A 603 16.29 -30.29 -72.78
C VAL A 603 17.03 -29.29 -71.89
N THR A 604 17.32 -28.10 -72.41
CA THR A 604 18.02 -27.02 -71.70
C THR A 604 17.25 -26.52 -70.46
N LYS A 605 15.91 -26.49 -70.48
CA LYS A 605 15.07 -26.23 -69.30
C LYS A 605 15.27 -27.26 -68.18
N ARG A 606 15.38 -28.56 -68.53
CA ARG A 606 15.71 -29.62 -67.56
C ARG A 606 17.15 -29.54 -67.06
N ALA A 607 18.10 -29.21 -67.94
CA ALA A 607 19.50 -28.99 -67.60
C ALA A 607 19.67 -27.86 -66.56
N LEU A 608 18.96 -26.75 -66.74
CA LEU A 608 18.91 -25.64 -65.77
C LEU A 608 18.33 -26.09 -64.42
N MET A 609 17.25 -26.90 -64.40
CA MET A 609 16.70 -27.42 -63.14
C MET A 609 17.68 -28.33 -62.39
N ALA A 610 18.40 -29.21 -63.09
CA ALA A 610 19.46 -30.03 -62.48
C ALA A 610 20.60 -29.15 -61.92
N ALA A 611 21.06 -28.15 -62.68
CA ALA A 611 22.08 -27.21 -62.21
C ALA A 611 21.64 -26.43 -60.95
N ARG A 612 20.39 -25.98 -60.87
CA ARG A 612 19.84 -25.30 -59.67
C ARG A 612 19.92 -26.20 -58.42
N LEU A 613 19.74 -27.52 -58.57
CA LEU A 613 19.90 -28.49 -57.49
C LEU A 613 21.38 -28.76 -57.14
N HIS A 614 22.28 -28.73 -58.14
CA HIS A 614 23.71 -28.98 -57.97
C HIS A 614 24.42 -27.82 -57.24
N TYR A 615 24.04 -26.58 -57.55
CA TYR A 615 24.61 -25.35 -56.97
C TYR A 615 23.76 -24.74 -55.85
N HIS A 616 22.85 -25.50 -55.24
CA HIS A 616 22.05 -24.98 -54.12
C HIS A 616 22.96 -24.65 -52.91
N PRO A 617 22.86 -23.46 -52.29
CA PRO A 617 23.77 -23.02 -51.23
C PRO A 617 23.78 -23.97 -50.03
N ASP A 618 22.61 -24.40 -49.56
CA ASP A 618 22.47 -25.28 -48.39
C ASP A 618 23.19 -26.63 -48.57
N LYS A 619 23.15 -27.19 -49.80
CA LYS A 619 23.87 -28.43 -50.15
C LYS A 619 25.37 -28.24 -50.32
N ASN A 620 25.83 -26.99 -50.42
CA ASN A 620 27.22 -26.61 -50.67
C ASN A 620 27.89 -25.95 -49.45
N MET A 621 27.19 -25.78 -48.32
CA MET A 621 27.69 -25.14 -47.09
C MET A 621 29.00 -25.74 -46.56
N SER A 622 29.19 -27.05 -46.73
CA SER A 622 30.39 -27.81 -46.33
C SER A 622 31.68 -27.34 -47.03
N HIS A 623 31.58 -26.68 -48.19
CA HIS A 623 32.74 -26.27 -49.01
C HIS A 623 33.21 -24.83 -48.73
N GLY A 624 32.73 -24.24 -47.63
CA GLY A 624 33.21 -22.96 -47.11
C GLY A 624 32.46 -21.73 -47.64
N VAL A 625 32.60 -20.63 -46.89
CA VAL A 625 31.80 -19.39 -47.07
C VAL A 625 31.94 -18.83 -48.49
N LYS A 626 33.16 -18.73 -49.02
CA LYS A 626 33.40 -18.22 -50.40
C LYS A 626 32.66 -19.06 -51.46
N TRP A 627 32.67 -20.39 -51.35
CA TRP A 627 31.97 -21.26 -52.30
C TRP A 627 30.45 -21.12 -52.18
N ARG A 628 29.92 -20.98 -50.95
CA ARG A 628 28.48 -20.71 -50.74
C ARG A 628 28.03 -19.44 -51.46
N PHE A 629 28.75 -18.32 -51.31
CA PHE A 629 28.40 -17.07 -52.00
C PHE A 629 28.51 -17.16 -53.52
N ILE A 630 29.48 -17.92 -54.05
CA ILE A 630 29.57 -18.22 -55.49
C ILE A 630 28.33 -19.03 -55.94
N CYS A 631 27.92 -20.05 -55.17
CA CYS A 631 26.68 -20.81 -55.40
C CYS A 631 25.42 -19.94 -55.36
N ASP A 632 25.30 -19.01 -54.39
CA ASP A 632 24.16 -18.09 -54.28
C ASP A 632 24.00 -17.21 -55.54
N GLU A 633 25.11 -16.71 -56.10
CA GLU A 633 25.09 -15.86 -57.30
C GLU A 633 24.89 -16.69 -58.58
N ILE A 634 25.51 -17.88 -58.70
CA ILE A 634 25.21 -18.86 -59.76
C ILE A 634 23.72 -19.20 -59.78
N LEU A 635 23.12 -19.47 -58.61
CA LEU A 635 21.71 -19.85 -58.50
C LEU A 635 20.77 -18.74 -58.95
N LYS A 636 21.11 -17.45 -58.72
CA LYS A 636 20.36 -16.30 -59.24
C LYS A 636 20.34 -16.27 -60.77
N ILE A 637 21.51 -16.45 -61.41
CA ILE A 637 21.62 -16.47 -62.88
C ILE A 637 20.86 -17.69 -63.46
N LEU A 638 21.02 -18.87 -62.85
CA LEU A 638 20.30 -20.08 -63.25
C LEU A 638 18.76 -19.94 -63.10
N ASN A 639 18.28 -19.26 -62.05
CA ASN A 639 16.86 -18.94 -61.90
C ASN A 639 16.37 -18.02 -63.03
N ALA A 640 17.10 -16.94 -63.33
CA ALA A 640 16.73 -15.98 -64.37
C ALA A 640 16.70 -16.63 -65.78
N LYS A 641 17.73 -17.41 -66.13
CA LYS A 641 17.77 -18.18 -67.38
C LYS A 641 16.66 -19.23 -67.44
N TYR A 642 16.32 -19.86 -66.31
CA TYR A 642 15.24 -20.87 -66.25
C TYR A 642 13.87 -20.27 -66.54
N GLU A 643 13.52 -19.09 -66.01
CA GLU A 643 12.23 -18.45 -66.31
C GLU A 643 12.14 -18.03 -67.79
N ILE A 644 13.22 -17.49 -68.38
CA ILE A 644 13.26 -17.20 -69.84
C ILE A 644 13.04 -18.48 -70.68
N CYS A 645 13.71 -19.59 -70.32
CA CYS A 645 13.50 -20.87 -71.01
C CYS A 645 12.12 -21.50 -70.71
N LYS A 646 11.47 -21.15 -69.59
CA LYS A 646 10.13 -21.61 -69.23
C LYS A 646 9.08 -20.98 -70.13
N ASP A 647 9.19 -19.67 -70.35
CA ASP A 647 8.21 -18.92 -71.15
C ASP A 647 8.37 -19.25 -72.65
N LEU A 648 9.59 -19.52 -73.13
CA LEU A 648 9.87 -20.06 -74.48
C LEU A 648 9.44 -21.53 -74.70
N THR A 649 8.83 -22.17 -73.71
CA THR A 649 8.33 -23.57 -73.78
C THR A 649 6.93 -23.71 -73.22
N SER A 650 6.16 -22.62 -73.27
CA SER A 650 4.75 -22.53 -72.90
C SER A 650 3.91 -22.20 -74.15
#